data_AF-A0A222E0N6-F1
#
_entry.id   AF-A0A222E0N6-F1
#
_cell.length_a   1.000
_cell.length_b   1.000
_cell.length_c   1.000
_cell.angle_alpha   90.00
_cell.angle_beta   90.00
_cell.angle_gamma   90.00
#
_symmetry.space_group_name_H-M   'P 1'
#
loop_
_entity.id
_entity.type
_entity.pdbx_description
1 polymer ?
#
loop_
_entity_poly.entity_id
_entity_poly.type
_entity_poly.pdbx_seq_one_letter_code
_entity_poly.pdbx_strand_id
1 'polypeptide(L)'
;MASTFGKGCHLHLIDGSAYIFRAFHALPPLTRKSDGLPIGAVSGFCNMLHRYVEGNTGPDAPTHVAVIFDKGSHTFRNDMYDLYKANREAMPEDLRPQIPLTRRATEAFNIACKEIEGFEADDIMATLACRAREAGGRVTILSSDKDLMQLVGDGVEMLDPMKNKRIDREGVMEKFGVGPERVVDVQALAGDSVDNVPGAPGIGIKTAALLINEFGSLEELLDRAEEIKQPKRRQTLIEKREQIELSKKLVQLDEGMDLPFTLDDLEVRDPVPENLLGFLSEMEFRTLTKRIADGLGVEAPVMPDTTPEGANPRSEDPDWPAIDPDRYETVGDLAALQVWIDRANERGTVAFDTETTGLNEMTCDLVGISLCIDPGSACYIPLIHRAESGEGLFGSDELAEGQIPLEQALAALKPLLEDPAVMKIGQNMKYDAKVMARYGVQIAPIDDTMLMSYAMNSGLHNHGMDALAERYLSHTPIPIKEIIGSGKSQITFDLVPIDKATRYAAEDADVTLRLARVFKPQLHVARVTRVYEGLERPLVPVLAQMEMTGIKVDRDVLNSMSNAFAQKMVQLEEEIHELAGEKFNVGSPAQLGEILFDKMSLEGGKRGKNGKYSTGADILEDLATEHELPRRVLDWRQLSKLKSTYTDALQEHINPDTGRVHTSYVQTGANTGRLASTDPNLQNIPVRSEEGRRIRTAFIAPEGHVLVSLDYSQIELRILAQMAEIDALKQAFREGQDIHAMTASEMFNVPLDEMTPDIRRQAKAINFGVIYGISGFGLARNLRIPRAEAQGFIDRYFERFPGIRAYMDATVEFAKEHKRVETLFGRQIHTPEIAAKGPRAGFAKRAAINAPIQGTAADIIRRAMIRMPDAIKGLPAKMLLQVHDELLFEVEEGAVDDLIGVARGIMENACDPVLKLDVPLVVDAGQGANWAEAH
;
A
#
# COMPACT_ATOMS: atom_id res chain seq x y z
N MET A 1 -45.70 25.83 -21.17
CA MET A 1 -45.40 24.89 -22.27
C MET A 1 -45.77 23.50 -21.78
N ALA A 2 -46.24 22.60 -22.65
CA ALA A 2 -46.49 21.21 -22.23
C ALA A 2 -45.14 20.55 -21.90
N SER A 3 -45.02 19.94 -20.71
CA SER A 3 -43.82 19.22 -20.25
C SER A 3 -43.44 18.15 -21.25
N THR A 4 -42.16 18.07 -21.63
CA THR A 4 -41.65 16.99 -22.52
C THR A 4 -41.38 15.69 -21.78
N PHE A 5 -41.20 15.77 -20.45
CA PHE A 5 -41.10 14.60 -19.58
C PHE A 5 -42.41 13.79 -19.52
N GLY A 6 -42.33 12.47 -19.76
CA GLY A 6 -43.49 11.59 -19.65
C GLY A 6 -43.16 10.10 -19.86
N LYS A 7 -44.12 9.33 -20.38
CA LYS A 7 -43.96 7.89 -20.61
C LYS A 7 -42.76 7.59 -21.53
N GLY A 8 -41.83 6.78 -21.05
CA GLY A 8 -40.58 6.45 -21.73
C GLY A 8 -39.37 7.26 -21.24
N CYS A 9 -39.59 8.33 -20.46
CA CYS A 9 -38.54 9.03 -19.75
C CYS A 9 -38.16 8.30 -18.46
N HIS A 10 -36.89 8.42 -18.10
CA HIS A 10 -36.29 7.89 -16.88
C HIS A 10 -35.44 8.98 -16.23
N LEU A 11 -35.77 9.31 -14.97
CA LEU A 11 -35.10 10.30 -14.14
C LEU A 11 -34.18 9.62 -13.13
N HIS A 12 -32.90 9.99 -13.10
CA HIS A 12 -31.97 9.61 -12.06
C HIS A 12 -31.75 10.77 -11.07
N LEU A 13 -31.98 10.52 -9.79
CA LEU A 13 -31.77 11.50 -8.71
C LEU A 13 -30.58 11.06 -7.87
N ILE A 14 -29.53 11.86 -7.83
CA ILE A 14 -28.29 11.57 -7.09
C ILE A 14 -28.26 12.40 -5.82
N ASP A 15 -28.14 11.73 -4.69
CA ASP A 15 -27.91 12.36 -3.39
C ASP A 15 -26.44 12.80 -3.25
N GLY A 16 -26.18 14.05 -3.63
CA GLY A 16 -24.84 14.61 -3.64
C GLY A 16 -24.25 14.75 -2.25
N SER A 17 -25.04 15.23 -1.29
CA SER A 17 -24.61 15.43 0.11
C SER A 17 -24.15 14.12 0.75
N ALA A 18 -24.97 13.07 0.70
CA ALA A 18 -24.63 11.79 1.33
C ALA A 18 -23.45 11.11 0.61
N TYR A 19 -23.38 11.23 -0.72
CA TYR A 19 -22.31 10.62 -1.49
C TYR A 19 -20.95 11.24 -1.16
N ILE A 20 -20.85 12.56 -1.05
CA ILE A 20 -19.58 13.25 -0.76
C ILE A 20 -19.03 12.85 0.61
N PHE A 21 -19.89 12.82 1.63
CA PHE A 21 -19.49 12.41 2.97
C PHE A 21 -18.95 10.97 2.97
N ARG A 22 -19.58 10.08 2.21
CA ARG A 22 -19.12 8.70 2.04
C ARG A 22 -17.82 8.60 1.26
N ALA A 23 -17.67 9.34 0.17
CA ALA A 23 -16.45 9.38 -0.63
C ALA A 23 -15.25 9.84 0.23
N PHE A 24 -15.45 10.86 1.06
CA PHE A 24 -14.44 11.36 2.01
C PHE A 24 -13.96 10.27 2.99
N HIS A 25 -14.87 9.45 3.50
CA HIS A 25 -14.50 8.37 4.42
C HIS A 25 -14.02 7.09 3.72
N ALA A 26 -14.42 6.84 2.48
CA ALA A 26 -14.08 5.62 1.76
C ALA A 26 -12.70 5.69 1.08
N LEU A 27 -12.34 6.85 0.54
CA LEU A 27 -11.11 7.03 -0.23
C LEU A 27 -9.94 7.46 0.65
N PRO A 28 -8.70 7.07 0.31
CA PRO A 28 -7.52 7.62 0.97
C PRO A 28 -7.48 9.13 0.76
N PRO A 29 -7.04 9.91 1.77
CA PRO A 29 -6.92 11.36 1.63
C PRO A 29 -5.98 11.71 0.48
N LEU A 30 -6.50 12.49 -0.48
CA LEU A 30 -5.79 13.00 -1.63
C LEU A 30 -5.78 14.53 -1.53
N THR A 31 -4.63 15.13 -1.78
CA THR A 31 -4.42 16.58 -1.79
C THR A 31 -3.90 17.01 -3.16
N ARG A 32 -4.36 18.16 -3.63
CA ARG A 32 -3.85 18.83 -4.82
C ARG A 32 -2.38 19.18 -4.59
N LYS A 33 -1.51 18.91 -5.57
CA LYS A 33 -0.06 19.05 -5.38
C LYS A 33 0.37 20.52 -5.36
N SER A 34 -0.28 21.41 -6.11
CA SER A 34 0.05 22.84 -6.17
C SER A 34 -0.08 23.57 -4.83
N ASP A 35 -1.11 23.28 -4.03
CA ASP A 35 -1.45 24.09 -2.85
C ASP A 35 -1.87 23.29 -1.61
N GLY A 36 -1.85 21.95 -1.70
CA GLY A 36 -2.21 21.07 -0.59
C GLY A 36 -3.71 20.99 -0.30
N LEU A 37 -4.57 21.55 -1.17
CA LEU A 37 -6.02 21.49 -1.00
C LEU A 37 -6.52 20.04 -0.98
N PRO A 38 -7.26 19.59 0.05
CA PRO A 38 -7.88 18.27 0.03
C PRO A 38 -8.86 18.16 -1.15
N ILE A 39 -8.73 17.12 -1.98
CA ILE A 39 -9.54 16.89 -3.19
C ILE A 39 -10.00 15.42 -3.33
N GLY A 40 -9.77 14.58 -2.32
CA GLY A 40 -10.10 13.15 -2.38
C GLY A 40 -11.59 12.84 -2.57
N ALA A 41 -12.48 13.56 -1.89
CA ALA A 41 -13.92 13.39 -2.07
C ALA A 41 -14.37 13.89 -3.44
N VAL A 42 -13.78 15.00 -3.93
CA VAL A 42 -14.02 15.53 -5.29
C VAL A 42 -13.61 14.49 -6.34
N SER A 43 -12.44 13.87 -6.19
CA SER A 43 -11.96 12.83 -7.12
C SER A 43 -12.90 11.61 -7.17
N GLY A 44 -13.35 11.14 -6.00
CA GLY A 44 -14.33 10.06 -5.92
C GLY A 44 -15.66 10.41 -6.58
N PHE A 45 -16.12 11.64 -6.38
CA PHE A 45 -17.34 12.16 -6.96
C PHE A 45 -17.24 12.29 -8.50
N CYS A 46 -16.14 12.84 -9.04
CA CYS A 46 -15.92 12.93 -10.49
C CYS A 46 -15.84 11.55 -11.16
N ASN A 47 -15.17 10.57 -10.53
CA ASN A 47 -15.12 9.20 -11.04
C ASN A 47 -16.51 8.55 -11.08
N MET A 48 -17.35 8.85 -10.08
CA MET A 48 -18.73 8.38 -10.04
C MET A 48 -19.54 9.00 -11.18
N LEU A 49 -19.54 10.33 -11.32
CA LEU A 49 -20.26 11.02 -12.39
C LEU A 49 -19.82 10.53 -13.77
N HIS A 50 -18.51 10.41 -14.01
CA HIS A 50 -17.98 9.91 -15.27
C HIS A 50 -18.44 8.49 -15.58
N ARG A 51 -18.39 7.56 -14.60
CA ARG A 51 -18.94 6.20 -14.78
C ARG A 51 -20.43 6.22 -15.12
N TYR A 52 -21.20 7.11 -14.49
CA TYR A 52 -22.63 7.26 -14.75
C TYR A 52 -22.96 7.89 -16.10
N VAL A 53 -22.05 8.71 -16.66
CA VAL A 53 -22.22 9.36 -17.97
C VAL A 53 -21.73 8.45 -19.10
N GLU A 54 -20.55 7.85 -18.97
CA GLU A 54 -19.89 7.07 -20.04
C GLU A 54 -20.39 5.62 -20.13
N GLY A 55 -20.73 5.00 -19.01
CA GLY A 55 -21.10 3.57 -18.94
C GLY A 55 -22.59 3.28 -19.13
N ASN A 56 -23.42 4.31 -19.37
CA ASN A 56 -24.86 4.18 -19.27
C ASN A 56 -25.54 4.09 -20.64
N THR A 57 -25.27 2.98 -21.32
CA THR A 57 -25.87 2.62 -22.60
C THR A 57 -26.86 1.47 -22.40
N GLY A 58 -28.14 1.67 -22.76
CA GLY A 58 -29.15 0.61 -22.65
C GLY A 58 -30.55 1.14 -22.31
N PRO A 59 -31.53 0.24 -22.11
CA PRO A 59 -32.92 0.61 -21.81
C PRO A 59 -33.11 1.26 -20.43
N ASP A 60 -32.10 1.20 -19.55
CA ASP A 60 -32.10 1.79 -18.21
C ASP A 60 -31.24 3.07 -18.11
N ALA A 61 -30.84 3.61 -19.26
CA ALA A 61 -30.12 4.88 -19.32
C ALA A 61 -31.05 6.06 -18.95
N PRO A 62 -30.54 7.09 -18.25
CA PRO A 62 -31.34 8.21 -17.82
C PRO A 62 -31.56 9.12 -19.03
N THR A 63 -32.81 9.54 -19.20
CA THR A 63 -33.11 10.68 -20.07
C THR A 63 -32.90 12.00 -19.33
N HIS A 64 -33.03 11.97 -18.00
CA HIS A 64 -32.93 13.12 -17.13
C HIS A 64 -32.11 12.74 -15.89
N VAL A 65 -31.28 13.65 -15.41
CA VAL A 65 -30.41 13.45 -14.24
C VAL A 65 -30.26 14.72 -13.44
N ALA A 66 -30.31 14.60 -12.11
CA ALA A 66 -30.03 15.71 -11.21
C ALA A 66 -29.20 15.23 -10.01
N VAL A 67 -28.18 16.01 -9.65
CA VAL A 67 -27.52 15.90 -8.33
C VAL A 67 -28.15 16.93 -7.41
N ILE A 68 -28.66 16.45 -6.28
CA ILE A 68 -29.32 17.25 -5.28
C ILE A 68 -28.39 17.42 -4.07
N PHE A 69 -28.30 18.63 -3.56
CA PHE A 69 -27.49 18.97 -2.40
C PHE A 69 -28.30 19.71 -1.35
N ASP A 70 -27.88 19.56 -0.09
CA ASP A 70 -28.40 20.39 1.00
C ASP A 70 -27.88 21.83 0.88
N LYS A 71 -28.70 22.78 1.33
CA LYS A 71 -28.37 24.20 1.39
C LYS A 71 -28.59 24.76 2.78
N GLY A 72 -27.50 24.89 3.53
CA GLY A 72 -27.53 25.34 4.92
C GLY A 72 -27.76 24.19 5.90
N SER A 73 -27.69 24.48 7.20
CA SER A 73 -27.87 23.50 8.29
C SER A 73 -29.22 23.63 9.01
N HIS A 74 -30.05 24.58 8.59
CA HIS A 74 -31.33 24.88 9.24
C HIS A 74 -32.46 24.73 8.23
N THR A 75 -33.45 23.90 8.55
CA THR A 75 -34.63 23.61 7.71
C THR A 75 -35.91 23.78 8.52
N PHE A 76 -37.06 23.67 7.85
CA PHE A 76 -38.38 23.70 8.52
C PHE A 76 -38.54 22.62 9.62
N ARG A 77 -37.75 21.53 9.59
CA ARG A 77 -37.71 20.52 10.66
C ARG A 77 -37.06 21.04 11.94
N ASN A 78 -36.07 21.94 11.84
CA ASN A 78 -35.46 22.58 12.99
C ASN A 78 -36.43 23.56 13.69
N ASP A 79 -37.32 24.19 12.94
CA ASP A 79 -38.40 25.01 13.51
C ASP A 79 -39.45 24.17 14.26
N MET A 80 -39.65 22.91 13.85
CA MET A 80 -40.55 21.96 14.51
C MET A 80 -39.93 21.30 15.75
N TYR A 81 -38.63 21.03 15.71
CA TYR A 81 -37.89 20.39 16.80
C TYR A 81 -36.44 20.90 16.83
N ASP A 82 -36.14 21.70 17.86
CA ASP A 82 -34.86 22.38 18.05
C ASP A 82 -33.66 21.43 18.22
N LEU A 83 -33.91 20.21 18.70
CA LEU A 83 -32.91 19.17 18.86
C LEU A 83 -32.70 18.31 17.59
N TYR A 84 -33.44 18.54 16.50
CA TYR A 84 -33.26 17.80 15.24
C TYR A 84 -31.85 17.99 14.69
N LYS A 85 -31.15 16.88 14.40
CA LYS A 85 -29.74 16.83 13.95
C LYS A 85 -28.72 17.53 14.88
N ALA A 86 -29.11 17.92 16.10
CA ALA A 86 -28.25 18.63 17.04
C ALA A 86 -27.02 17.84 17.51
N ASN A 87 -27.09 16.50 17.44
CA ASN A 87 -25.98 15.61 17.80
C ASN A 87 -25.04 15.29 16.63
N ARG A 88 -25.28 15.82 15.42
CA ARG A 88 -24.38 15.59 14.28
C ARG A 88 -23.07 16.33 14.53
N GLU A 89 -21.96 15.60 14.41
CA GLU A 89 -20.62 16.19 14.50
C GLU A 89 -20.43 17.26 13.42
N ALA A 90 -19.66 18.31 13.74
CA ALA A 90 -19.32 19.34 12.77
C ALA A 90 -18.59 18.71 11.56
N MET A 91 -18.89 19.21 10.36
CA MET A 91 -18.25 18.73 9.14
C MET A 91 -16.71 18.80 9.27
N PRO A 92 -15.98 17.71 8.94
CA PRO A 92 -14.53 17.67 9.00
C PRO A 92 -13.88 18.86 8.27
N GLU A 93 -12.82 19.43 8.86
CA GLU A 93 -12.13 20.59 8.28
C GLU A 93 -11.64 20.32 6.84
N ASP A 94 -11.17 19.11 6.57
CA ASP A 94 -10.70 18.70 5.23
C ASP A 94 -11.84 18.52 4.21
N LEU A 95 -13.08 18.25 4.66
CA LEU A 95 -14.23 18.06 3.77
C LEU A 95 -14.89 19.38 3.39
N ARG A 96 -14.90 20.34 4.31
CA ARG A 96 -15.52 21.66 4.11
C ARG A 96 -15.11 22.37 2.80
N PRO A 97 -13.82 22.46 2.42
CA PRO A 97 -13.42 23.11 1.17
C PRO A 97 -13.79 22.31 -0.09
N GLN A 98 -14.13 21.02 0.04
CA GLN A 98 -14.48 20.15 -1.09
C GLN A 98 -15.95 20.28 -1.52
N ILE A 99 -16.85 20.71 -0.62
CA ILE A 99 -18.29 20.85 -0.94
C ILE A 99 -18.52 21.80 -2.13
N PRO A 100 -17.97 23.02 -2.18
CA PRO A 100 -18.17 23.89 -3.35
C PRO A 100 -17.57 23.30 -4.64
N LEU A 101 -16.46 22.56 -4.54
CA LEU A 101 -15.80 21.96 -5.71
C LEU A 101 -16.65 20.83 -6.33
N THR A 102 -17.40 20.09 -5.52
CA THR A 102 -18.29 19.04 -6.03
C THR A 102 -19.48 19.62 -6.81
N ARG A 103 -19.97 20.80 -6.43
CA ARG A 103 -21.00 21.53 -7.19
C ARG A 103 -20.46 21.94 -8.56
N ARG A 104 -19.28 22.55 -8.56
CA ARG A 104 -18.55 22.89 -9.78
C ARG A 104 -18.27 21.66 -10.65
N ALA A 105 -17.96 20.52 -10.03
CA ALA A 105 -17.80 19.26 -10.76
C ALA A 105 -19.11 18.86 -11.45
N THR A 106 -20.24 18.83 -10.74
CA THR A 106 -21.56 18.53 -11.32
C THR A 106 -21.87 19.43 -12.53
N GLU A 107 -21.63 20.74 -12.39
CA GLU A 107 -21.81 21.71 -13.47
C GLU A 107 -20.87 21.46 -14.65
N ALA A 108 -19.60 21.12 -14.38
CA ALA A 108 -18.60 20.82 -15.42
C ALA A 108 -18.94 19.55 -16.20
N PHE A 109 -19.58 18.56 -15.56
CA PHE A 109 -20.15 17.37 -16.22
C PHE A 109 -21.47 17.67 -16.96
N ASN A 110 -21.94 18.93 -16.97
CA ASN A 110 -23.20 19.37 -17.57
C ASN A 110 -24.44 18.64 -17.01
N ILE A 111 -24.38 18.29 -15.72
CA ILE A 111 -25.48 17.64 -14.99
C ILE A 111 -26.23 18.71 -14.18
N ALA A 112 -27.55 18.56 -14.08
CA ALA A 112 -28.36 19.48 -13.29
C ALA A 112 -27.96 19.44 -11.81
N CYS A 113 -27.42 20.55 -11.30
CA CYS A 113 -27.07 20.74 -9.88
C CYS A 113 -28.18 21.54 -9.20
N LYS A 114 -28.94 20.94 -8.28
CA LYS A 114 -30.08 21.58 -7.62
C LYS A 114 -29.94 21.60 -6.10
N GLU A 115 -30.35 22.71 -5.51
CA GLU A 115 -30.40 22.93 -4.07
C GLU A 115 -31.43 24.03 -3.77
N ILE A 116 -32.15 23.93 -2.65
CA ILE A 116 -33.16 24.93 -2.24
C ILE A 116 -32.96 25.22 -0.76
N GLU A 117 -32.93 26.51 -0.40
CA GLU A 117 -32.74 26.93 0.98
C GLU A 117 -33.98 26.62 1.82
N GLY A 118 -33.77 26.17 3.06
CA GLY A 118 -34.85 25.83 4.00
C GLY A 118 -35.39 24.40 3.87
N PHE A 119 -34.93 23.63 2.88
CA PHE A 119 -35.33 22.24 2.65
C PHE A 119 -34.11 21.31 2.54
N GLU A 120 -34.32 20.03 2.83
CA GLU A 120 -33.28 19.01 2.72
C GLU A 120 -33.24 18.43 1.30
N ALA A 121 -32.11 17.87 0.90
CA ALA A 121 -31.97 17.21 -0.40
C ALA A 121 -33.04 16.13 -0.61
N ASP A 122 -33.43 15.45 0.46
CA ASP A 122 -34.44 14.39 0.43
C ASP A 122 -35.84 14.89 0.06
N ASP A 123 -36.23 16.10 0.50
CA ASP A 123 -37.52 16.71 0.16
C ASP A 123 -37.58 17.11 -1.33
N ILE A 124 -36.48 17.64 -1.85
CA ILE A 124 -36.35 17.98 -3.27
C ILE A 124 -36.43 16.70 -4.11
N MET A 125 -35.77 15.62 -3.69
CA MET A 125 -35.84 14.32 -4.36
C MET A 125 -37.24 13.72 -4.30
N ALA A 126 -37.92 13.82 -3.15
CA ALA A 126 -39.30 13.35 -2.98
C ALA A 126 -40.26 14.06 -3.93
N THR A 127 -40.22 15.40 -3.97
CA THR A 127 -41.06 16.19 -4.88
C THR A 127 -40.78 15.85 -6.34
N LEU A 128 -39.51 15.70 -6.74
CA LEU A 128 -39.14 15.34 -8.11
C LEU A 128 -39.59 13.93 -8.49
N ALA A 129 -39.43 12.97 -7.59
CA ALA A 129 -39.85 11.59 -7.81
C ALA A 129 -41.38 11.50 -8.00
N CYS A 130 -42.16 12.20 -7.17
CA CYS A 130 -43.61 12.24 -7.28
C CYS A 130 -44.07 12.90 -8.58
N ARG A 131 -43.52 14.07 -8.95
CA ARG A 131 -43.86 14.74 -10.22
C ARG A 131 -43.51 13.88 -11.45
N ALA A 132 -42.36 13.20 -11.43
CA ALA A 132 -41.94 12.33 -12.52
C ALA A 132 -42.85 11.09 -12.66
N ARG A 133 -43.25 10.50 -11.52
CA ARG A 133 -44.22 9.40 -11.47
C ARG A 133 -45.60 9.82 -12.02
N GLU A 134 -46.11 10.98 -11.61
CA GLU A 134 -47.39 11.52 -12.09
C GLU A 134 -47.39 11.82 -13.59
N ALA A 135 -46.24 12.23 -14.13
CA ALA A 135 -46.05 12.40 -15.57
C ALA A 135 -45.94 11.06 -16.33
N GLY A 136 -45.86 9.92 -15.63
CA GLY A 136 -45.78 8.58 -16.20
C GLY A 136 -44.36 8.11 -16.54
N GLY A 137 -43.32 8.78 -16.03
CA GLY A 137 -41.92 8.38 -16.17
C GLY A 137 -41.46 7.42 -15.07
N ARG A 138 -40.25 6.86 -15.23
CA ARG A 138 -39.58 6.04 -14.21
C ARG A 138 -38.57 6.89 -13.42
N VAL A 139 -38.29 6.51 -12.17
CA VAL A 139 -37.31 7.20 -11.33
C VAL A 139 -36.38 6.19 -10.66
N THR A 140 -35.08 6.45 -10.71
CA THR A 140 -34.08 5.74 -9.90
C THR A 140 -33.40 6.74 -8.97
N ILE A 141 -33.51 6.50 -7.67
CA ILE A 141 -32.88 7.32 -6.63
C ILE A 141 -31.57 6.66 -6.23
N LEU A 142 -30.45 7.35 -6.50
CA LEU A 142 -29.10 6.92 -6.18
C LEU A 142 -28.73 7.43 -4.79
N SER A 143 -29.23 6.71 -3.79
CA SER A 143 -28.91 6.93 -2.39
C SER A 143 -29.03 5.61 -1.63
N SER A 144 -28.56 5.64 -0.40
CA SER A 144 -28.83 4.57 0.58
C SER A 144 -29.34 5.15 1.89
N ASP A 145 -29.75 6.41 1.87
CA ASP A 145 -30.58 6.96 2.92
C ASP A 145 -31.86 6.12 3.04
N LYS A 146 -32.17 5.75 4.27
CA LYS A 146 -33.33 4.90 4.55
C LYS A 146 -34.64 5.69 4.44
N ASP A 147 -34.60 7.01 4.57
CA ASP A 147 -35.80 7.85 4.61
C ASP A 147 -36.45 7.93 3.23
N LEU A 148 -35.65 7.92 2.16
CA LEU A 148 -36.11 7.87 0.76
C LEU A 148 -36.82 6.55 0.40
N MET A 149 -36.75 5.51 1.25
CA MET A 149 -37.44 4.24 1.01
C MET A 149 -38.96 4.37 1.07
N GLN A 150 -39.49 5.45 1.66
CA GLN A 150 -40.93 5.76 1.65
C GLN A 150 -41.46 6.08 0.24
N LEU A 151 -40.58 6.44 -0.71
CA LEU A 151 -40.93 6.78 -2.09
C LEU A 151 -40.94 5.57 -3.04
N VAL A 152 -40.38 4.43 -2.62
CA VAL A 152 -40.20 3.25 -3.48
C VAL A 152 -41.56 2.65 -3.87
N GLY A 153 -41.72 2.30 -5.14
CA GLY A 153 -42.97 1.77 -5.70
C GLY A 153 -43.50 2.60 -6.86
N ASP A 154 -44.46 2.03 -7.60
CA ASP A 154 -45.19 2.72 -8.68
C ASP A 154 -44.29 3.45 -9.71
N GLY A 155 -43.15 2.84 -10.07
CA GLY A 155 -42.19 3.39 -11.04
C GLY A 155 -40.97 4.09 -10.43
N VAL A 156 -40.88 4.14 -9.09
CA VAL A 156 -39.71 4.64 -8.34
C VAL A 156 -38.94 3.46 -7.72
N GLU A 157 -37.64 3.39 -7.96
CA GLU A 157 -36.72 2.44 -7.34
C GLU A 157 -35.50 3.16 -6.73
N MET A 158 -34.79 2.48 -5.83
CA MET A 158 -33.55 2.98 -5.25
C MET A 158 -32.36 2.11 -5.66
N LEU A 159 -31.19 2.72 -5.81
CA LEU A 159 -29.93 2.03 -6.08
C LEU A 159 -28.86 2.50 -5.08
N ASP A 160 -28.30 1.57 -4.29
CA ASP A 160 -27.13 1.85 -3.46
C ASP A 160 -25.87 1.78 -4.35
N PRO A 161 -25.23 2.92 -4.68
CA PRO A 161 -24.11 2.96 -5.63
C PRO A 161 -22.84 2.29 -5.11
N MET A 162 -22.72 2.08 -3.79
CA MET A 162 -21.54 1.47 -3.18
C MET A 162 -21.64 -0.06 -3.19
N LYS A 163 -22.83 -0.60 -2.88
CA LYS A 163 -23.08 -2.04 -2.88
C LYS A 163 -23.55 -2.58 -4.23
N ASN A 164 -23.86 -1.67 -5.15
CA ASN A 164 -24.53 -1.98 -6.41
C ASN A 164 -25.81 -2.82 -6.17
N LYS A 165 -26.57 -2.49 -5.11
CA LYS A 165 -27.81 -3.20 -4.71
C LYS A 165 -29.02 -2.35 -5.08
N ARG A 166 -29.90 -2.87 -5.94
CA ARG A 166 -31.23 -2.30 -6.17
C ARG A 166 -32.12 -2.57 -4.97
N ILE A 167 -32.92 -1.57 -4.61
CA ILE A 167 -33.86 -1.61 -3.50
C ILE A 167 -35.23 -1.30 -4.10
N ASP A 168 -36.01 -2.35 -4.24
CA ASP A 168 -37.41 -2.32 -4.63
C ASP A 168 -38.31 -2.52 -3.40
N ARG A 169 -39.60 -2.70 -3.62
CA ARG A 169 -40.59 -2.92 -2.56
C ARG A 169 -40.22 -4.11 -1.66
N GLU A 170 -39.66 -5.19 -2.21
CA GLU A 170 -39.22 -6.34 -1.41
C GLU A 170 -38.01 -5.99 -0.55
N GLY A 171 -37.06 -5.21 -1.09
CA GLY A 171 -35.93 -4.68 -0.32
C GLY A 171 -36.35 -3.76 0.84
N VAL A 172 -37.41 -2.97 0.66
CA VAL A 172 -38.00 -2.16 1.75
C VAL A 172 -38.64 -3.07 2.82
N MET A 173 -39.39 -4.09 2.40
CA MET A 173 -40.00 -5.08 3.29
C MET A 173 -38.94 -5.86 4.09
N GLU A 174 -37.82 -6.24 3.46
CA GLU A 174 -36.68 -6.91 4.12
C GLU A 174 -36.12 -6.06 5.26
N LYS A 175 -35.98 -4.74 5.03
CA LYS A 175 -35.34 -3.82 5.97
C LYS A 175 -36.26 -3.36 7.09
N PHE A 176 -37.51 -3.02 6.76
CA PHE A 176 -38.45 -2.41 7.71
C PHE A 176 -39.58 -3.34 8.16
N GLY A 177 -39.77 -4.50 7.53
CA GLY A 177 -40.87 -5.42 7.83
C GLY A 177 -42.26 -4.94 7.40
N VAL A 178 -42.32 -3.83 6.66
CA VAL A 178 -43.53 -3.21 6.09
C VAL A 178 -43.25 -2.71 4.67
N GLY A 179 -44.31 -2.45 3.90
CA GLY A 179 -44.17 -1.79 2.60
C GLY A 179 -43.81 -0.30 2.70
N PRO A 180 -43.31 0.33 1.62
CA PRO A 180 -42.99 1.76 1.50
C PRO A 180 -44.03 2.71 2.12
N GLU A 181 -45.31 2.44 1.90
CA GLU A 181 -46.44 3.24 2.41
C GLU A 181 -46.56 3.30 3.94
N ARG A 182 -45.83 2.44 4.66
CA ARG A 182 -45.82 2.35 6.13
C ARG A 182 -44.44 2.59 6.74
N VAL A 183 -43.43 2.93 5.93
CA VAL A 183 -42.06 3.17 6.41
C VAL A 183 -42.03 4.33 7.41
N VAL A 184 -42.73 5.43 7.10
CA VAL A 184 -42.84 6.61 7.97
C VAL A 184 -43.41 6.24 9.34
N ASP A 185 -44.46 5.42 9.39
CA ASP A 185 -45.09 4.97 10.63
C ASP A 185 -44.13 4.12 11.49
N VAL A 186 -43.33 3.26 10.85
CA VAL A 186 -42.32 2.45 11.54
C VAL A 186 -41.17 3.31 12.06
N GLN A 187 -40.72 4.29 11.29
CA GLN A 187 -39.66 5.22 11.68
C GLN A 187 -40.10 6.15 12.82
N ALA A 188 -41.34 6.63 12.79
CA ALA A 188 -41.92 7.44 13.85
C ALA A 188 -41.95 6.73 15.20
N LEU A 189 -42.14 5.40 15.20
CA LEU A 189 -42.09 4.58 16.41
C LEU A 189 -40.66 4.21 16.81
N ALA A 190 -39.80 3.87 15.86
CA ALA A 190 -38.45 3.42 16.14
C ALA A 190 -37.50 4.57 16.56
N GLY A 191 -37.78 5.78 16.08
CA GLY A 191 -36.88 6.92 16.18
C GLY A 191 -35.62 6.76 15.33
N ASP A 192 -34.77 7.79 15.36
CA ASP A 192 -33.46 7.79 14.74
C ASP A 192 -32.46 8.55 15.60
N SER A 193 -31.49 7.84 16.17
CA SER A 193 -30.43 8.46 16.96
C SER A 193 -29.48 9.34 16.14
N VAL A 194 -29.33 9.09 14.83
CA VAL A 194 -28.41 9.85 13.96
C VAL A 194 -28.94 11.27 13.75
N ASP A 195 -30.23 11.39 13.48
CA ASP A 195 -30.92 12.67 13.24
C ASP A 195 -31.63 13.20 14.48
N ASN A 196 -31.42 12.53 15.61
CA ASN A 196 -32.02 12.83 16.90
C ASN A 196 -33.56 12.85 16.86
N VAL A 197 -34.16 11.99 16.04
CA VAL A 197 -35.61 11.76 16.02
C VAL A 197 -35.98 10.87 17.22
N PRO A 198 -36.83 11.33 18.15
CA PRO A 198 -36.93 10.72 19.48
C PRO A 198 -37.70 9.38 19.52
N GLY A 199 -38.68 9.17 18.66
CA GLY A 199 -39.45 7.92 18.56
C GLY A 199 -40.17 7.50 19.85
N ALA A 200 -40.51 6.21 19.97
CA ALA A 200 -41.09 5.59 21.16
C ALA A 200 -40.01 4.80 21.94
N PRO A 201 -39.63 5.22 23.16
CA PRO A 201 -38.56 4.58 23.92
C PRO A 201 -38.72 3.06 24.09
N GLY A 202 -37.72 2.30 23.67
CA GLY A 202 -37.72 0.84 23.80
C GLY A 202 -38.52 0.09 22.73
N ILE A 203 -39.00 0.77 21.69
CA ILE A 203 -39.57 0.18 20.49
C ILE A 203 -38.55 0.36 19.35
N GLY A 204 -37.96 -0.72 18.86
CA GLY A 204 -37.10 -0.70 17.67
C GLY A 204 -37.85 -1.11 16.40
N ILE A 205 -37.20 -1.01 15.23
CA ILE A 205 -37.77 -1.28 13.90
C ILE A 205 -38.61 -2.57 13.85
N LYS A 206 -38.09 -3.70 14.35
CA LYS A 206 -38.81 -4.99 14.34
C LYS A 206 -40.12 -4.95 15.14
N THR A 207 -40.12 -4.27 16.29
CA THR A 207 -41.31 -4.17 17.15
C THR A 207 -42.30 -3.18 16.56
N ALA A 208 -41.82 -2.06 16.03
CA ALA A 208 -42.64 -1.08 15.30
C ALA A 208 -43.35 -1.73 14.10
N ALA A 209 -42.63 -2.50 13.29
CA ALA A 209 -43.19 -3.21 12.15
C ALA A 209 -44.31 -4.19 12.53
N LEU A 210 -44.12 -4.96 13.61
CA LEU A 210 -45.16 -5.88 14.12
C LEU A 210 -46.42 -5.12 14.53
N LEU A 211 -46.27 -4.00 15.25
CA LEU A 211 -47.40 -3.19 15.71
C LEU A 211 -48.13 -2.53 14.54
N ILE A 212 -47.42 -1.97 13.57
CA ILE A 212 -48.03 -1.36 12.39
C ILE A 212 -48.73 -2.39 11.50
N ASN A 213 -48.16 -3.59 11.35
CA ASN A 213 -48.84 -4.67 10.62
C ASN A 213 -50.10 -5.19 11.32
N GLU A 214 -50.14 -5.19 12.65
CA GLU A 214 -51.30 -5.62 13.44
C GLU A 214 -52.40 -4.56 13.48
N PHE A 215 -52.04 -3.28 13.64
CA PHE A 215 -53.00 -2.20 13.89
C PHE A 215 -53.34 -1.34 12.67
N GLY A 216 -52.60 -1.44 11.56
CA GLY A 216 -52.91 -0.78 10.29
C GLY A 216 -52.06 0.47 10.04
N SER A 217 -52.29 1.53 10.81
CA SER A 217 -51.52 2.79 10.75
C SER A 217 -50.99 3.22 12.12
N LEU A 218 -50.10 4.22 12.14
CA LEU A 218 -49.63 4.82 13.39
C LEU A 218 -50.79 5.40 14.23
N GLU A 219 -51.73 6.09 13.59
CA GLU A 219 -52.89 6.69 14.24
C GLU A 219 -53.79 5.61 14.87
N GLU A 220 -54.11 4.56 14.11
CA GLU A 220 -54.93 3.46 14.61
C GLU A 220 -54.26 2.72 15.78
N LEU A 221 -52.93 2.56 15.72
CA LEU A 221 -52.13 2.00 16.82
C LEU A 221 -52.19 2.87 18.08
N LEU A 222 -52.05 4.19 17.93
CA LEU A 222 -52.05 5.11 19.07
C LEU A 222 -53.45 5.24 19.69
N ASP A 223 -54.51 5.25 18.89
CA ASP A 223 -55.90 5.31 19.35
C ASP A 223 -56.32 4.02 20.07
N ARG A 224 -55.75 2.88 19.68
CA ARG A 224 -56.02 1.55 20.26
C ARG A 224 -54.89 1.04 21.14
N ALA A 225 -53.99 1.92 21.59
CA ALA A 225 -52.81 1.54 22.36
C ALA A 225 -53.15 0.74 23.64
N GLU A 226 -54.35 0.94 24.21
CA GLU A 226 -54.83 0.20 25.38
C GLU A 226 -54.95 -1.32 25.18
N GLU A 227 -55.17 -1.76 23.94
CA GLU A 227 -55.31 -3.18 23.56
C GLU A 227 -53.98 -3.94 23.60
N ILE A 228 -52.84 -3.24 23.71
CA ILE A 228 -51.51 -3.83 23.70
C ILE A 228 -51.25 -4.57 25.01
N LYS A 229 -50.98 -5.87 24.90
CA LYS A 229 -50.82 -6.80 26.04
C LYS A 229 -49.58 -6.51 26.88
N GLN A 230 -48.50 -5.96 26.31
CA GLN A 230 -47.25 -5.71 27.03
C GLN A 230 -47.33 -4.38 27.81
N PRO A 231 -47.35 -4.39 29.16
CA PRO A 231 -47.65 -3.19 29.96
C PRO A 231 -46.70 -2.01 29.71
N LYS A 232 -45.39 -2.28 29.58
CA LYS A 232 -44.37 -1.25 29.36
C LYS A 232 -44.49 -0.57 27.97
N ARG A 233 -44.86 -1.34 26.94
CA ARG A 233 -45.04 -0.82 25.56
C ARG A 233 -46.31 0.01 25.45
N ARG A 234 -47.42 -0.50 26.00
CA ARG A 234 -48.68 0.24 26.11
C ARG A 234 -48.48 1.59 26.80
N GLN A 235 -47.85 1.58 27.98
CA GLN A 235 -47.61 2.80 28.74
C GLN A 235 -46.78 3.81 27.95
N THR A 236 -45.73 3.34 27.26
CA THR A 236 -44.88 4.19 26.43
C THR A 236 -45.65 4.85 25.28
N LEU A 237 -46.49 4.10 24.58
CA LEU A 237 -47.27 4.62 23.44
C LEU A 237 -48.32 5.65 23.89
N ILE A 238 -48.95 5.45 25.05
CA ILE A 238 -49.91 6.39 25.62
C ILE A 238 -49.20 7.66 26.12
N GLU A 239 -48.14 7.52 26.90
CA GLU A 239 -47.42 8.66 27.50
C GLU A 239 -46.64 9.48 26.48
N LYS A 240 -46.21 8.88 25.37
CA LYS A 240 -45.37 9.52 24.35
C LYS A 240 -46.10 9.78 23.03
N ARG A 241 -47.44 9.76 23.02
CA ARG A 241 -48.26 9.99 21.81
C ARG A 241 -47.84 11.23 21.03
N GLU A 242 -47.78 12.40 21.69
CA GLU A 242 -47.39 13.66 21.05
C GLU A 242 -45.96 13.64 20.47
N GLN A 243 -45.03 12.97 21.17
CA GLN A 243 -43.64 12.83 20.71
C GLN A 243 -43.52 11.93 19.47
N ILE A 244 -44.34 10.88 19.42
CA ILE A 244 -44.40 9.94 18.28
C ILE A 244 -45.06 10.62 17.08
N GLU A 245 -46.12 11.39 17.28
CA GLU A 245 -46.75 12.20 16.23
C GLU A 245 -45.81 13.27 15.67
N LEU A 246 -45.01 13.92 16.54
CA LEU A 246 -43.92 14.81 16.11
C LEU A 246 -42.86 14.05 15.31
N SER A 247 -42.46 12.86 15.76
CA SER A 247 -41.49 12.03 15.05
C SER A 247 -41.97 11.65 13.64
N LYS A 248 -43.27 11.37 13.47
CA LYS A 248 -43.89 11.14 12.15
C LYS A 248 -43.74 12.36 11.23
N LYS A 249 -44.00 13.57 11.74
CA LYS A 249 -43.83 14.81 10.97
C LYS A 249 -42.36 15.07 10.59
N LEU A 250 -41.41 14.70 11.46
CA LEU A 250 -39.99 14.87 11.20
C LEU A 250 -39.46 13.94 10.11
N VAL A 251 -39.92 12.68 10.05
CA VAL A 251 -39.43 11.69 9.06
C VAL A 251 -40.24 11.65 7.76
N GLN A 252 -41.40 12.32 7.72
CA GLN A 252 -42.18 12.48 6.50
C GLN A 252 -41.48 13.45 5.55
N LEU A 253 -41.28 13.03 4.30
CA LEU A 253 -40.73 13.89 3.25
C LEU A 253 -41.80 14.81 2.66
N ASP A 254 -41.41 16.02 2.28
CA ASP A 254 -42.28 16.94 1.54
C ASP A 254 -42.29 16.58 0.04
N GLU A 255 -43.43 16.10 -0.45
CA GLU A 255 -43.63 15.71 -1.85
C GLU A 255 -44.25 16.82 -2.71
N GLY A 256 -44.65 17.95 -2.10
CA GLY A 256 -45.51 18.97 -2.69
C GLY A 256 -44.87 20.36 -2.80
N MET A 257 -43.56 20.47 -2.59
CA MET A 257 -42.89 21.76 -2.52
C MET A 257 -42.89 22.50 -3.87
N ASP A 258 -42.81 23.83 -3.83
CA ASP A 258 -42.65 24.66 -5.03
C ASP A 258 -41.20 24.61 -5.54
N LEU A 259 -40.98 23.90 -6.64
CA LEU A 259 -39.69 23.89 -7.33
C LEU A 259 -39.59 25.07 -8.31
N PRO A 260 -38.50 25.86 -8.29
CA PRO A 260 -38.28 26.96 -9.23
C PRO A 260 -37.83 26.50 -10.63
N PHE A 261 -37.88 25.19 -10.89
CA PHE A 261 -37.50 24.54 -12.14
C PHE A 261 -38.45 23.36 -12.42
N THR A 262 -38.39 22.85 -13.64
CA THR A 262 -39.22 21.77 -14.16
C THR A 262 -38.41 20.50 -14.39
N LEU A 263 -39.09 19.39 -14.69
CA LEU A 263 -38.42 18.14 -15.04
C LEU A 263 -37.61 18.26 -16.34
N ASP A 264 -38.09 19.06 -17.30
CA ASP A 264 -37.39 19.30 -18.58
C ASP A 264 -36.02 20.00 -18.36
N ASP A 265 -35.85 20.76 -17.26
CA ASP A 265 -34.57 21.38 -16.91
C ASP A 265 -33.51 20.37 -16.42
N LEU A 266 -33.89 19.08 -16.30
CA LEU A 266 -33.04 18.00 -15.83
C LEU A 266 -32.56 17.08 -16.95
N GLU A 267 -32.85 17.42 -18.22
CA GLU A 267 -32.45 16.62 -19.39
C GLU A 267 -30.93 16.37 -19.40
N VAL A 268 -30.52 15.14 -19.71
CA VAL A 268 -29.11 14.78 -19.86
C VAL A 268 -28.54 15.55 -21.06
N ARG A 269 -27.42 16.23 -20.84
CA ARG A 269 -26.69 16.96 -21.88
C ARG A 269 -25.25 16.50 -21.93
N ASP A 270 -24.68 16.48 -23.13
CA ASP A 270 -23.27 16.16 -23.30
C ASP A 270 -22.39 17.20 -22.59
N PRO A 271 -21.30 16.78 -21.92
CA PRO A 271 -20.38 17.70 -21.27
C PRO A 271 -19.70 18.59 -22.31
N VAL A 272 -19.53 19.87 -21.98
CA VAL A 272 -18.73 20.79 -22.79
C VAL A 272 -17.24 20.48 -22.51
N PRO A 273 -16.46 20.00 -23.49
CA PRO A 273 -15.09 19.51 -23.26
C PRO A 273 -14.20 20.54 -22.56
N GLU A 274 -14.27 21.81 -22.97
CA GLU A 274 -13.49 22.90 -22.39
C GLU A 274 -13.76 23.10 -20.88
N ASN A 275 -15.03 23.04 -20.47
CA ASN A 275 -15.42 23.22 -19.08
C ASN A 275 -15.03 22.02 -18.22
N LEU A 276 -15.25 20.81 -18.74
CA LEU A 276 -14.95 19.56 -18.03
C LEU A 276 -13.44 19.36 -17.87
N LEU A 277 -12.69 19.44 -18.98
CA LEU A 277 -11.24 19.28 -18.94
C LEU A 277 -10.56 20.42 -18.19
N GLY A 278 -11.08 21.65 -18.29
CA GLY A 278 -10.62 22.79 -17.51
C GLY A 278 -10.75 22.55 -16.00
N PHE A 279 -11.91 22.08 -15.54
CA PHE A 279 -12.12 21.73 -14.13
C PHE A 279 -11.21 20.59 -13.66
N LEU A 280 -11.12 19.51 -14.45
CA LEU A 280 -10.29 18.34 -14.09
C LEU A 280 -8.79 18.69 -14.03
N SER A 281 -8.35 19.59 -14.93
CA SER A 281 -7.00 20.15 -14.93
C SER A 281 -6.74 21.03 -13.69
N GLU A 282 -7.69 21.89 -13.30
CA GLU A 282 -7.59 22.70 -12.08
C GLU A 282 -7.49 21.83 -10.81
N MET A 283 -8.14 20.66 -10.81
CA MET A 283 -8.06 19.67 -9.74
C MET A 283 -6.83 18.76 -9.85
N GLU A 284 -6.02 18.89 -10.89
CA GLU A 284 -4.83 18.07 -11.18
C GLU A 284 -5.11 16.56 -11.32
N PHE A 285 -6.32 16.18 -11.76
CA PHE A 285 -6.71 14.78 -11.92
C PHE A 285 -6.17 14.15 -13.21
N ARG A 286 -4.83 14.14 -13.36
CA ARG A 286 -4.12 13.78 -14.61
C ARG A 286 -4.69 12.57 -15.35
N THR A 287 -4.82 11.43 -14.67
CA THR A 287 -5.33 10.19 -15.25
C THR A 287 -6.79 10.29 -15.70
N LEU A 288 -7.64 10.97 -14.91
CA LEU A 288 -9.05 11.17 -15.23
C LEU A 288 -9.21 12.15 -16.41
N THR A 289 -8.41 13.23 -16.43
CA THR A 289 -8.36 14.20 -17.52
C THR A 289 -7.98 13.51 -18.83
N LYS A 290 -6.90 12.70 -18.84
CA LYS A 290 -6.46 11.97 -20.03
C LYS A 290 -7.54 11.01 -20.54
N ARG A 291 -8.09 10.17 -19.65
CA ARG A 291 -9.15 9.22 -20.00
C ARG A 291 -10.38 9.92 -20.61
N ILE A 292 -10.82 11.03 -20.03
CA ILE A 292 -11.97 11.79 -20.54
C ILE A 292 -11.64 12.48 -21.87
N ALA A 293 -10.43 13.03 -22.02
CA ALA A 293 -9.99 13.63 -23.27
C ALA A 293 -9.97 12.60 -24.42
N ASP A 294 -9.42 11.42 -24.17
CA ASP A 294 -9.39 10.30 -25.12
C ASP A 294 -10.82 9.87 -25.51
N GLY A 295 -11.72 9.71 -24.53
CA GLY A 295 -13.12 9.34 -24.77
C GLY A 295 -13.92 10.40 -25.54
N LEU A 296 -13.57 11.69 -25.40
CA LEU A 296 -14.15 12.80 -26.15
C LEU A 296 -13.48 13.06 -27.51
N GLY A 297 -12.36 12.38 -27.80
CA GLY A 297 -11.58 12.59 -29.03
C GLY A 297 -10.91 13.97 -29.11
N VAL A 298 -10.55 14.56 -27.97
CA VAL A 298 -9.91 15.88 -27.87
C VAL A 298 -8.54 15.77 -27.18
N GLU A 299 -7.65 16.71 -27.44
CA GLU A 299 -6.33 16.73 -26.81
C GLU A 299 -6.43 17.14 -25.33
N ALA A 300 -5.76 16.40 -24.45
CA ALA A 300 -5.77 16.69 -23.02
C ALA A 300 -5.01 18.00 -22.72
N PRO A 301 -5.54 18.88 -21.85
CA PRO A 301 -4.84 20.11 -21.48
C PRO A 301 -3.51 19.80 -20.79
N VAL A 302 -2.46 20.55 -21.17
CA VAL A 302 -1.13 20.47 -20.56
C VAL A 302 -1.20 21.02 -19.13
N MET A 303 -1.04 20.14 -18.14
CA MET A 303 -0.99 20.54 -16.73
C MET A 303 0.45 20.90 -16.33
N PRO A 304 0.67 22.06 -15.68
CA PRO A 304 1.99 22.39 -15.15
C PRO A 304 2.43 21.37 -14.10
N ASP A 305 3.70 20.95 -14.16
CA ASP A 305 4.25 19.99 -13.21
C ASP A 305 4.53 20.68 -11.87
N THR A 306 3.68 20.42 -10.88
CA THR A 306 3.72 21.00 -9.53
C THR A 306 4.56 20.15 -8.57
N THR A 307 5.51 19.38 -9.10
CA THR A 307 6.52 18.70 -8.29
C THR A 307 7.23 19.70 -7.36
N PRO A 308 7.49 19.33 -6.10
CA PRO A 308 8.12 20.24 -5.14
C PRO A 308 9.42 20.82 -5.69
N GLU A 309 9.60 22.14 -5.50
CA GLU A 309 10.86 22.82 -5.79
C GLU A 309 12.02 22.08 -5.11
N GLY A 310 12.96 21.60 -5.92
CA GLY A 310 14.12 20.80 -5.47
C GLY A 310 14.20 19.39 -6.07
N ALA A 311 13.14 18.85 -6.68
CA ALA A 311 13.14 17.51 -7.29
C ALA A 311 13.71 17.45 -8.73
N ASN A 312 14.01 18.60 -9.34
CA ASN A 312 14.64 18.69 -10.66
C ASN A 312 15.25 20.07 -10.91
N PRO A 313 16.57 20.23 -11.05
CA PRO A 313 17.08 21.33 -11.86
C PRO A 313 16.72 21.00 -13.31
N ARG A 314 15.71 21.68 -13.88
CA ARG A 314 15.52 21.70 -15.33
C ARG A 314 16.76 22.37 -15.94
N SER A 315 17.75 21.55 -16.32
CA SER A 315 18.60 21.93 -17.44
C SER A 315 17.72 22.03 -18.67
N GLU A 316 18.06 22.90 -19.63
CA GLU A 316 17.42 22.92 -20.95
C GLU A 316 17.29 21.47 -21.45
N ASP A 317 16.09 21.09 -21.91
CA ASP A 317 15.84 19.73 -22.39
C ASP A 317 16.88 19.43 -23.47
N PRO A 318 17.67 18.34 -23.34
CA PRO A 318 18.64 17.99 -24.35
C PRO A 318 17.96 17.85 -25.71
N ASP A 319 18.55 18.41 -26.76
CA ASP A 319 18.06 18.29 -28.14
C ASP A 319 18.28 16.86 -28.65
N TRP A 320 17.42 15.94 -28.20
CA TRP A 320 17.41 14.53 -28.60
C TRP A 320 16.29 14.28 -29.61
N PRO A 321 16.47 13.30 -30.53
CA PRO A 321 15.37 12.84 -31.37
C PRO A 321 14.16 12.40 -30.54
N ALA A 322 12.95 12.56 -31.07
CA ALA A 322 11.75 12.00 -30.45
C ALA A 322 11.88 10.47 -30.28
N ILE A 323 11.27 9.93 -29.22
CA ILE A 323 11.14 8.49 -29.02
C ILE A 323 10.12 8.00 -30.05
N ASP A 324 10.57 7.15 -30.98
CA ASP A 324 9.77 6.67 -32.11
C ASP A 324 10.01 5.16 -32.27
N PRO A 325 9.16 4.31 -31.66
CA PRO A 325 9.32 2.86 -31.69
C PRO A 325 9.35 2.23 -33.08
N ASP A 326 8.81 2.92 -34.09
CA ASP A 326 8.81 2.44 -35.48
C ASP A 326 10.17 2.59 -36.18
N ARG A 327 11.15 3.26 -35.56
CA ARG A 327 12.52 3.44 -36.10
C ARG A 327 13.55 2.46 -35.57
N TYR A 328 13.20 1.65 -34.58
CA TYR A 328 14.15 0.72 -33.97
C TYR A 328 14.42 -0.48 -34.87
N GLU A 329 15.66 -0.97 -34.81
CA GLU A 329 16.14 -2.03 -35.69
C GLU A 329 15.94 -3.41 -35.05
N THR A 330 15.39 -4.36 -35.82
CA THR A 330 15.47 -5.79 -35.48
C THR A 330 16.76 -6.37 -36.04
N VAL A 331 17.64 -6.88 -35.19
CA VAL A 331 18.94 -7.44 -35.55
C VAL A 331 18.84 -8.96 -35.67
N GLY A 332 18.63 -9.44 -36.90
CA GLY A 332 18.38 -10.85 -37.19
C GLY A 332 19.60 -11.68 -37.62
N ASP A 333 20.77 -11.07 -37.80
CA ASP A 333 22.00 -11.76 -38.21
C ASP A 333 23.28 -11.22 -37.53
N LEU A 334 24.34 -12.02 -37.56
CA LEU A 334 25.61 -11.68 -36.90
C LEU A 334 26.32 -10.47 -37.51
N ALA A 335 26.10 -10.17 -38.80
CA ALA A 335 26.76 -9.04 -39.44
C ALA A 335 26.15 -7.72 -38.95
N ALA A 336 24.83 -7.66 -38.83
CA ALA A 336 24.13 -6.54 -38.21
C ALA A 336 24.52 -6.39 -36.73
N LEU A 337 24.56 -7.50 -35.97
CA LEU A 337 24.98 -7.47 -34.57
C LEU A 337 26.40 -6.91 -34.39
N GLN A 338 27.33 -7.28 -35.27
CA GLN A 338 28.72 -6.78 -35.19
C GLN A 338 28.79 -5.25 -35.33
N VAL A 339 27.94 -4.63 -36.16
CA VAL A 339 27.89 -3.17 -36.30
C VAL A 339 27.51 -2.49 -34.97
N TRP A 340 26.55 -3.05 -34.24
CA TRP A 340 26.16 -2.55 -32.92
C TRP A 340 27.26 -2.74 -31.88
N ILE A 341 27.94 -3.89 -31.89
CA ILE A 341 29.08 -4.16 -30.99
C ILE A 341 30.22 -3.16 -31.25
N ASP A 342 30.60 -2.94 -32.51
CA ASP A 342 31.68 -2.03 -32.88
C ASP A 342 31.38 -0.59 -32.45
N ARG A 343 30.14 -0.13 -32.69
CA ARG A 343 29.68 1.20 -32.25
C ARG A 343 29.65 1.34 -30.72
N ALA A 344 29.22 0.30 -30.01
CA ALA A 344 29.22 0.30 -28.54
C ALA A 344 30.64 0.38 -27.96
N ASN A 345 31.59 -0.34 -28.57
CA ASN A 345 33.01 -0.27 -28.23
C ASN A 345 33.61 1.12 -28.51
N GLU A 346 33.31 1.70 -29.68
CA GLU A 346 33.78 3.06 -30.03
C GLU A 346 33.23 4.11 -29.06
N ARG A 347 31.96 3.95 -28.65
CA ARG A 347 31.30 4.88 -27.72
C ARG A 347 31.78 4.72 -26.29
N GLY A 348 32.13 3.50 -25.86
CA GLY A 348 32.49 3.17 -24.48
C GLY A 348 31.30 3.10 -23.51
N THR A 349 30.06 3.21 -24.02
CA THR A 349 28.83 3.09 -23.23
C THR A 349 27.73 2.49 -24.09
N VAL A 350 26.89 1.63 -23.52
CA VAL A 350 25.72 1.06 -24.18
C VAL A 350 24.61 0.83 -23.15
N ALA A 351 23.38 1.22 -23.47
CA ALA A 351 22.23 0.77 -22.71
C ALA A 351 21.87 -0.65 -23.13
N PHE A 352 21.57 -1.50 -22.15
CA PHE A 352 21.40 -2.93 -22.29
C PHE A 352 20.21 -3.37 -21.45
N ASP A 353 19.38 -4.24 -22.03
CA ASP A 353 18.21 -4.82 -21.35
C ASP A 353 17.92 -6.22 -21.89
N THR A 354 17.29 -7.07 -21.06
CA THR A 354 16.96 -8.46 -21.41
C THR A 354 15.46 -8.73 -21.35
N GLU A 355 14.96 -9.43 -22.36
CA GLU A 355 13.59 -9.90 -22.40
C GLU A 355 13.55 -11.40 -22.11
N THR A 356 12.61 -11.85 -21.29
CA THR A 356 12.59 -13.24 -20.80
C THR A 356 11.19 -13.85 -20.77
N THR A 357 11.12 -15.17 -20.55
CA THR A 357 9.85 -15.89 -20.40
C THR A 357 9.15 -15.67 -19.05
N GLY A 358 9.78 -14.98 -18.08
CA GLY A 358 9.14 -14.74 -16.79
C GLY A 358 9.98 -13.96 -15.77
N LEU A 359 9.32 -13.54 -14.69
CA LEU A 359 9.91 -12.68 -13.67
C LEU A 359 10.90 -13.37 -12.73
N ASN A 360 10.99 -14.70 -12.73
CA ASN A 360 11.97 -15.42 -11.91
C ASN A 360 13.25 -15.66 -12.71
N GLU A 361 14.22 -14.76 -12.54
CA GLU A 361 15.57 -14.78 -13.11
C GLU A 361 16.35 -16.10 -12.94
N MET A 362 16.00 -16.94 -11.96
CA MET A 362 16.69 -18.21 -11.72
C MET A 362 16.15 -19.34 -12.61
N THR A 363 14.98 -19.17 -13.21
CA THR A 363 14.29 -20.23 -13.98
C THR A 363 13.83 -19.78 -15.36
N CYS A 364 13.71 -18.47 -15.63
CA CYS A 364 13.27 -17.98 -16.95
C CYS A 364 14.31 -18.27 -18.05
N ASP A 365 13.86 -18.20 -19.30
CA ASP A 365 14.72 -18.29 -20.48
C ASP A 365 14.92 -16.91 -21.08
N LEU A 366 16.13 -16.63 -21.58
CA LEU A 366 16.44 -15.39 -22.30
C LEU A 366 15.82 -15.43 -23.70
N VAL A 367 14.89 -14.52 -23.96
CA VAL A 367 14.12 -14.41 -25.21
C VAL A 367 14.78 -13.49 -26.22
N GLY A 368 15.34 -12.37 -25.75
CA GLY A 368 16.09 -11.45 -26.58
C GLY A 368 16.80 -10.38 -25.77
N ILE A 369 17.60 -9.57 -26.46
CA ILE A 369 18.44 -8.52 -25.87
C ILE A 369 18.19 -7.23 -26.64
N SER A 370 18.02 -6.10 -25.96
CA SER A 370 18.02 -4.79 -26.62
C SER A 370 19.27 -3.98 -26.28
N LEU A 371 19.71 -3.18 -27.24
CA LEU A 371 20.86 -2.28 -27.11
C LEU A 371 20.50 -0.88 -27.57
N CYS A 372 20.96 0.15 -26.86
CA CYS A 372 20.88 1.54 -27.31
C CYS A 372 22.22 2.26 -27.12
N ILE A 373 22.71 2.92 -28.16
CA ILE A 373 24.04 3.57 -28.18
C ILE A 373 23.89 5.08 -28.02
N ASP A 374 22.89 5.66 -28.69
CA ASP A 374 22.55 7.07 -28.65
C ASP A 374 21.02 7.23 -28.63
N PRO A 375 20.48 8.30 -28.00
CA PRO A 375 19.05 8.57 -27.98
C PRO A 375 18.40 8.45 -29.36
N GLY A 376 17.41 7.56 -29.50
CA GLY A 376 16.73 7.23 -30.75
C GLY A 376 17.46 6.25 -31.67
N SER A 377 18.62 5.70 -31.25
CA SER A 377 19.37 4.65 -31.95
C SER A 377 19.44 3.40 -31.05
N ALA A 378 18.35 2.64 -31.09
CA ALA A 378 18.19 1.37 -30.37
C ALA A 378 17.85 0.21 -31.32
N CYS A 379 18.16 -1.01 -30.87
CA CYS A 379 17.85 -2.24 -31.57
C CYS A 379 17.38 -3.34 -30.61
N TYR A 380 16.73 -4.36 -31.18
CA TYR A 380 16.37 -5.59 -30.52
C TYR A 380 16.95 -6.81 -31.25
N ILE A 381 17.51 -7.74 -30.48
CA ILE A 381 18.15 -8.97 -30.95
C ILE A 381 17.26 -10.14 -30.49
N PRO A 382 16.34 -10.63 -31.33
CA PRO A 382 15.49 -11.78 -31.00
C PRO A 382 16.29 -13.09 -31.05
N LEU A 383 16.08 -13.97 -30.06
CA LEU A 383 16.88 -15.20 -29.91
C LEU A 383 16.04 -16.48 -29.94
N ILE A 384 14.88 -16.50 -29.26
CA ILE A 384 14.03 -17.71 -29.14
C ILE A 384 12.52 -17.44 -29.29
N HIS A 385 12.12 -16.41 -30.04
CA HIS A 385 10.70 -16.22 -30.37
C HIS A 385 10.17 -17.42 -31.15
N ARG A 386 8.93 -17.83 -30.85
CA ARG A 386 8.25 -18.96 -31.48
C ARG A 386 7.36 -18.48 -32.62
N ALA A 387 7.22 -19.31 -33.64
CA ALA A 387 6.27 -19.04 -34.73
C ALA A 387 4.82 -19.07 -34.22
N GLU A 388 3.93 -18.24 -34.77
CA GLU A 388 2.50 -18.28 -34.45
C GLU A 388 1.91 -19.65 -34.82
N SER A 389 1.66 -20.50 -33.82
CA SER A 389 0.86 -21.71 -33.99
C SER A 389 -0.61 -21.39 -33.67
N GLY A 390 -1.51 -21.65 -34.63
CA GLY A 390 -2.94 -21.44 -34.45
C GLY A 390 -3.52 -22.10 -33.19
N GLU A 391 -4.62 -21.54 -32.66
CA GLU A 391 -5.27 -21.97 -31.43
C GLU A 391 -5.50 -23.50 -31.36
N GLY A 392 -4.66 -24.19 -30.58
CA GLY A 392 -4.79 -25.63 -30.35
C GLY A 392 -3.72 -26.19 -29.40
N LEU A 393 -4.04 -27.33 -28.76
CA LEU A 393 -3.19 -28.11 -27.85
C LEU A 393 -1.91 -28.72 -28.50
N PHE A 394 -1.59 -28.31 -29.72
CA PHE A 394 -0.44 -28.75 -30.52
C PHE A 394 0.30 -27.54 -31.09
N GLY A 395 0.67 -26.59 -30.23
CA GLY A 395 1.56 -25.50 -30.63
C GLY A 395 2.89 -26.06 -31.13
N SER A 396 3.43 -25.49 -32.22
CA SER A 396 4.74 -25.88 -32.73
C SER A 396 5.83 -25.27 -31.85
N ASP A 397 6.77 -26.09 -31.38
CA ASP A 397 8.01 -25.63 -30.72
C ASP A 397 9.02 -25.01 -31.73
N GLU A 398 8.58 -24.70 -32.95
CA GLU A 398 9.44 -24.12 -33.99
C GLU A 398 9.69 -22.63 -33.71
N LEU A 399 10.97 -22.25 -33.79
CA LEU A 399 11.40 -20.85 -33.68
C LEU A 399 10.96 -20.07 -34.93
N ALA A 400 10.60 -18.81 -34.74
CA ALA A 400 10.36 -17.87 -35.84
C ALA A 400 11.64 -17.66 -36.66
N GLU A 401 11.49 -17.42 -37.97
CA GLU A 401 12.62 -17.13 -38.87
C GLU A 401 13.23 -15.74 -38.57
N GLY A 402 14.49 -15.54 -38.99
CA GLY A 402 15.16 -14.23 -38.89
C GLY A 402 15.76 -13.90 -37.51
N GLN A 403 16.11 -14.92 -36.73
CA GLN A 403 16.72 -14.79 -35.41
C GLN A 403 18.16 -15.32 -35.41
N ILE A 404 19.02 -14.72 -34.58
CA ILE A 404 20.38 -15.21 -34.38
C ILE A 404 20.33 -16.41 -33.42
N PRO A 405 21.00 -17.54 -33.71
CA PRO A 405 21.10 -18.63 -32.75
C PRO A 405 21.68 -18.14 -31.42
N LEU A 406 20.98 -18.45 -30.32
CA LEU A 406 21.30 -17.98 -28.96
C LEU A 406 22.79 -18.05 -28.61
N GLU A 407 23.42 -19.21 -28.79
CA GLU A 407 24.84 -19.41 -28.48
C GLU A 407 25.78 -18.50 -29.29
N GLN A 408 25.45 -18.22 -30.56
CA GLN A 408 26.25 -17.36 -31.42
C GLN A 408 26.12 -15.90 -31.03
N ALA A 409 24.90 -15.44 -30.71
CA ALA A 409 24.66 -14.08 -30.23
C ALA A 409 25.40 -13.83 -28.90
N LEU A 410 25.31 -14.77 -27.95
CA LEU A 410 26.00 -14.68 -26.66
C LEU A 410 27.53 -14.70 -26.82
N ALA A 411 28.07 -15.55 -27.69
CA ALA A 411 29.51 -15.59 -27.96
C ALA A 411 30.02 -14.26 -28.55
N ALA A 412 29.23 -13.61 -29.41
CA ALA A 412 29.57 -12.31 -30.00
C ALA A 412 29.45 -11.15 -28.98
N LEU A 413 28.42 -11.15 -28.15
CA LEU A 413 28.16 -10.09 -27.16
C LEU A 413 29.05 -10.19 -25.91
N LYS A 414 29.48 -11.41 -25.53
CA LYS A 414 30.24 -11.64 -24.30
C LYS A 414 31.46 -10.73 -24.14
N PRO A 415 32.35 -10.55 -25.15
CA PRO A 415 33.46 -9.61 -25.04
C PRO A 415 33.03 -8.19 -24.69
N LEU A 416 31.97 -7.65 -25.31
CA LEU A 416 31.45 -6.32 -25.04
C LEU A 416 30.88 -6.20 -23.62
N LEU A 417 30.09 -7.19 -23.21
CA LEU A 417 29.40 -7.18 -21.92
C LEU A 417 30.34 -7.40 -20.73
N GLU A 418 31.47 -8.08 -20.92
CA GLU A 418 32.50 -8.28 -19.90
C GLU A 418 33.64 -7.24 -19.96
N ASP A 419 33.67 -6.36 -20.98
CA ASP A 419 34.75 -5.37 -21.13
C ASP A 419 34.68 -4.27 -20.06
N PRO A 420 35.71 -4.09 -19.21
CA PRO A 420 35.76 -3.02 -18.22
C PRO A 420 35.77 -1.60 -18.81
N ALA A 421 36.11 -1.44 -20.10
CA ALA A 421 36.16 -0.15 -20.79
C ALA A 421 34.78 0.32 -21.28
N VAL A 422 33.78 -0.56 -21.35
CA VAL A 422 32.43 -0.23 -21.82
C VAL A 422 31.45 -0.25 -20.65
N MET A 423 30.81 0.89 -20.37
CA MET A 423 29.76 0.96 -19.34
C MET A 423 28.43 0.40 -19.87
N LYS A 424 27.87 -0.61 -19.19
CA LYS A 424 26.53 -1.13 -19.48
C LYS A 424 25.52 -0.39 -18.63
N ILE A 425 24.56 0.28 -19.23
CA ILE A 425 23.54 1.06 -18.54
C ILE A 425 22.23 0.28 -18.62
N GLY A 426 21.53 0.08 -17.51
CA GLY A 426 20.18 -0.44 -17.59
C GLY A 426 19.31 -0.01 -16.43
N GLN A 427 18.10 -0.56 -16.37
CA GLN A 427 17.15 -0.34 -15.30
C GLN A 427 17.04 -1.63 -14.49
N ASN A 428 17.32 -1.60 -13.18
CA ASN A 428 17.29 -2.81 -12.34
C ASN A 428 18.26 -3.91 -12.82
N MET A 429 19.51 -3.52 -13.07
CA MET A 429 20.54 -4.34 -13.72
C MET A 429 20.93 -5.62 -12.98
N LYS A 430 20.50 -5.75 -11.73
CA LYS A 430 20.63 -7.00 -10.96
C LYS A 430 19.87 -8.15 -11.64
N TYR A 431 18.72 -7.88 -12.24
CA TYR A 431 17.93 -8.90 -12.94
C TYR A 431 18.68 -9.44 -14.15
N ASP A 432 19.06 -8.53 -15.05
CA ASP A 432 19.74 -8.86 -16.31
C ASP A 432 21.10 -9.50 -16.08
N ALA A 433 21.86 -9.01 -15.09
CA ALA A 433 23.14 -9.61 -14.71
C ALA A 433 23.00 -11.09 -14.31
N LYS A 434 21.92 -11.46 -13.61
CA LYS A 434 21.69 -12.85 -13.20
C LYS A 434 21.23 -13.73 -14.35
N VAL A 435 20.33 -13.22 -15.20
CA VAL A 435 19.89 -13.91 -16.41
C VAL A 435 21.13 -14.23 -17.26
N MET A 436 21.95 -13.23 -17.55
CA MET A 436 23.15 -13.40 -18.39
C MET A 436 24.22 -14.27 -17.73
N ALA A 437 24.36 -14.21 -16.40
CA ALA A 437 25.29 -15.08 -15.67
C ALA A 437 24.94 -16.56 -15.78
N ARG A 438 23.65 -16.94 -15.87
CA ARG A 438 23.21 -18.32 -16.13
C ARG A 438 23.66 -18.83 -17.51
N TYR A 439 23.82 -17.92 -18.46
CA TYR A 439 24.38 -18.19 -19.79
C TYR A 439 25.91 -17.98 -19.86
N GLY A 440 26.58 -17.83 -18.73
CA GLY A 440 28.03 -17.73 -18.66
C GLY A 440 28.61 -16.39 -19.09
N VAL A 441 27.82 -15.31 -19.04
CA VAL A 441 28.24 -13.92 -19.34
C VAL A 441 28.17 -13.08 -18.06
N GLN A 442 29.30 -12.50 -17.63
CA GLN A 442 29.39 -11.70 -16.41
C GLN A 442 29.40 -10.20 -16.73
N ILE A 443 28.23 -9.57 -16.73
CA ILE A 443 28.11 -8.15 -17.08
C ILE A 443 28.86 -7.27 -16.07
N ALA A 444 29.87 -6.55 -16.53
CA ALA A 444 30.57 -5.54 -15.74
C ALA A 444 31.38 -4.57 -16.64
N PRO A 445 31.49 -3.28 -16.29
CA PRO A 445 30.78 -2.56 -15.23
C PRO A 445 29.35 -2.22 -15.63
N ILE A 446 28.53 -1.91 -14.62
CA ILE A 446 27.13 -1.56 -14.79
C ILE A 446 26.81 -0.20 -14.18
N ASP A 447 25.91 0.54 -14.80
CA ASP A 447 25.19 1.68 -14.25
C ASP A 447 23.69 1.34 -14.27
N ASP A 448 22.93 1.89 -13.32
CA ASP A 448 21.55 1.51 -13.03
C ASP A 448 20.69 2.75 -12.75
N THR A 449 19.75 3.06 -13.64
CA THR A 449 18.89 4.25 -13.57
C THR A 449 17.92 4.22 -12.39
N MET A 450 17.44 3.03 -11.98
CA MET A 450 16.60 2.86 -10.79
C MET A 450 17.37 3.31 -9.55
N LEU A 451 18.62 2.86 -9.44
CA LEU A 451 19.48 3.15 -8.28
C LEU A 451 19.99 4.60 -8.29
N MET A 452 20.23 5.19 -9.46
CA MET A 452 20.53 6.63 -9.56
C MET A 452 19.35 7.47 -9.06
N SER A 453 18.15 7.16 -9.54
CA SER A 453 16.91 7.82 -9.11
C SER A 453 16.67 7.62 -7.61
N TYR A 454 16.86 6.41 -7.09
CA TYR A 454 16.70 6.11 -5.66
C TYR A 454 17.68 6.88 -4.78
N ALA A 455 18.96 6.95 -5.16
CA ALA A 455 19.97 7.71 -4.43
C ALA A 455 19.60 9.20 -4.31
N MET A 456 18.99 9.77 -5.35
CA MET A 456 18.56 11.18 -5.38
C MET A 456 17.22 11.41 -4.72
N ASN A 457 16.25 10.50 -4.87
CA ASN A 457 14.82 10.81 -4.67
C ASN A 457 14.11 9.84 -3.72
N SER A 458 14.83 9.04 -2.94
CA SER A 458 14.24 8.15 -1.92
C SER A 458 13.22 8.89 -1.07
N GLY A 459 12.00 8.33 -0.98
CA GLY A 459 10.87 8.91 -0.23
C GLY A 459 9.97 9.88 -1.01
N LEU A 460 10.26 10.20 -2.28
CA LEU A 460 9.45 11.12 -3.10
C LEU A 460 8.49 10.42 -4.07
N HIS A 461 8.96 9.39 -4.78
CA HIS A 461 8.17 8.70 -5.81
C HIS A 461 8.72 7.29 -6.11
N ASN A 462 8.00 6.53 -6.94
CA ASN A 462 8.46 5.22 -7.44
C ASN A 462 9.69 5.39 -8.37
N HIS A 463 10.55 4.36 -8.41
CA HIS A 463 11.79 4.33 -9.19
C HIS A 463 11.72 3.36 -10.39
N GLY A 464 10.55 2.80 -10.70
CA GLY A 464 10.32 2.03 -11.93
C GLY A 464 10.39 2.89 -13.19
N MET A 465 10.81 2.31 -14.30
CA MET A 465 11.13 3.05 -15.54
C MET A 465 9.97 3.89 -16.04
N ASP A 466 8.75 3.36 -16.11
CA ASP A 466 7.55 4.08 -16.59
C ASP A 466 7.32 5.39 -15.82
N ALA A 467 7.41 5.31 -14.49
CA ALA A 467 7.22 6.47 -13.62
C ALA A 467 8.36 7.50 -13.77
N LEU A 468 9.56 7.05 -14.14
CA LEU A 468 10.70 7.92 -14.41
C LEU A 468 10.62 8.53 -15.82
N ALA A 469 10.20 7.77 -16.83
CA ALA A 469 10.00 8.25 -18.20
C ALA A 469 8.92 9.34 -18.24
N GLU A 470 7.78 9.11 -17.58
CA GLU A 470 6.69 10.10 -17.53
C GLU A 470 7.16 11.39 -16.84
N ARG A 471 7.93 11.27 -15.77
CA ARG A 471 8.37 12.40 -14.94
C ARG A 471 9.52 13.20 -15.55
N TYR A 472 10.52 12.53 -16.11
CA TYR A 472 11.79 13.16 -16.50
C TYR A 472 11.92 13.33 -18.02
N LEU A 473 11.16 12.57 -18.81
CA LEU A 473 11.20 12.63 -20.28
C LEU A 473 9.86 13.05 -20.89
N SER A 474 8.81 13.25 -20.06
CA SER A 474 7.44 13.49 -20.53
C SER A 474 6.95 12.43 -21.53
N HIS A 475 7.42 11.18 -21.38
CA HIS A 475 7.13 10.06 -22.27
C HIS A 475 6.38 8.96 -21.52
N THR A 476 5.39 8.34 -22.17
CA THR A 476 4.70 7.16 -21.63
C THR A 476 5.20 5.93 -22.40
N PRO A 477 5.99 5.05 -21.79
CA PRO A 477 6.43 3.82 -22.44
C PRO A 477 5.27 2.89 -22.80
N ILE A 478 5.52 1.99 -23.76
CA ILE A 478 4.58 0.94 -24.17
C ILE A 478 4.33 0.01 -22.98
N PRO A 479 3.08 -0.11 -22.49
CA PRO A 479 2.80 -0.99 -21.36
C PRO A 479 2.98 -2.46 -21.73
N ILE A 480 3.74 -3.22 -20.93
CA ILE A 480 3.96 -4.67 -21.18
C ILE A 480 2.65 -5.45 -21.36
N LYS A 481 1.57 -5.04 -20.67
CA LYS A 481 0.25 -5.70 -20.78
C LYS A 481 -0.37 -5.60 -22.18
N GLU A 482 0.02 -4.62 -23.00
CA GLU A 482 -0.45 -4.49 -24.38
C GLU A 482 0.18 -5.53 -25.30
N ILE A 483 1.37 -6.05 -24.95
CA ILE A 483 2.08 -7.06 -25.74
C ILE A 483 1.84 -8.49 -25.24
N ILE A 484 1.79 -8.72 -23.92
CA ILE A 484 1.63 -10.07 -23.36
C ILE A 484 0.22 -10.34 -22.80
N GLY A 485 -0.67 -9.35 -22.75
CA GLY A 485 -2.00 -9.50 -22.15
C GLY A 485 -1.99 -9.48 -20.61
N SER A 486 -3.03 -10.07 -19.99
CA SER A 486 -3.16 -10.09 -18.53
C SER A 486 -3.97 -11.29 -18.02
N GLY A 487 -3.78 -11.64 -16.73
CA GLY A 487 -4.53 -12.70 -16.08
C GLY A 487 -4.18 -14.09 -16.62
N LYS A 488 -5.17 -14.98 -16.72
CA LYS A 488 -4.94 -16.37 -17.17
C LYS A 488 -4.60 -16.51 -18.65
N SER A 489 -4.89 -15.49 -19.46
CA SER A 489 -4.58 -15.45 -20.89
C SER A 489 -3.27 -14.70 -21.19
N GLN A 490 -2.50 -14.36 -20.17
CA GLN A 490 -1.19 -13.73 -20.35
C GLN A 490 -0.23 -14.73 -21.01
N ILE A 491 0.42 -14.32 -22.09
CA ILE A 491 1.46 -15.09 -22.79
C ILE A 491 2.85 -14.75 -22.22
N THR A 492 3.83 -15.56 -22.56
CA THR A 492 5.26 -15.29 -22.30
C THR A 492 5.88 -14.52 -23.45
N PHE A 493 7.02 -13.84 -23.22
CA PHE A 493 7.60 -12.92 -24.21
C PHE A 493 8.06 -13.63 -25.50
N ASP A 494 8.43 -14.91 -25.43
CA ASP A 494 8.78 -15.74 -26.59
C ASP A 494 7.60 -15.98 -27.55
N LEU A 495 6.37 -15.73 -27.11
CA LEU A 495 5.16 -15.82 -27.93
C LEU A 495 4.74 -14.45 -28.52
N VAL A 496 5.46 -13.37 -28.20
CA VAL A 496 5.19 -12.04 -28.75
C VAL A 496 5.76 -11.97 -30.18
N PRO A 497 5.02 -11.43 -31.17
CA PRO A 497 5.56 -11.18 -32.50
C PRO A 497 6.81 -10.29 -32.48
N ILE A 498 7.84 -10.65 -33.25
CA ILE A 498 9.16 -9.98 -33.23
C ILE A 498 9.06 -8.48 -33.50
N ASP A 499 8.16 -8.04 -34.37
CA ASP A 499 7.94 -6.62 -34.67
C ASP A 499 7.44 -5.84 -33.44
N LYS A 500 6.51 -6.42 -32.67
CA LYS A 500 6.00 -5.82 -31.43
C LYS A 500 7.05 -5.88 -30.32
N ALA A 501 7.76 -7.00 -30.21
CA ALA A 501 8.86 -7.17 -29.27
C ALA A 501 9.97 -6.14 -29.50
N THR A 502 10.32 -5.88 -30.77
CA THR A 502 11.33 -4.88 -31.15
C THR A 502 10.93 -3.48 -30.68
N ARG A 503 9.67 -3.08 -30.90
CA ARG A 503 9.16 -1.76 -30.47
C ARG A 503 9.25 -1.56 -28.97
N TYR A 504 8.85 -2.58 -28.21
CA TYR A 504 8.85 -2.56 -26.73
C TYR A 504 10.29 -2.57 -26.19
N ALA A 505 11.06 -3.62 -26.48
CA ALA A 505 12.36 -3.85 -25.87
C ALA A 505 13.40 -2.77 -26.24
N ALA A 506 13.38 -2.28 -27.49
CA ALA A 506 14.29 -1.22 -27.90
C ALA A 506 13.87 0.16 -27.34
N GLU A 507 12.58 0.38 -27.05
CA GLU A 507 12.13 1.58 -26.33
C GLU A 507 12.69 1.59 -24.91
N ASP A 508 12.63 0.45 -24.20
CA ASP A 508 13.15 0.32 -22.83
C ASP A 508 14.64 0.69 -22.77
N ALA A 509 15.44 0.21 -23.73
CA ALA A 509 16.85 0.58 -23.86
C ALA A 509 17.07 2.08 -24.17
N ASP A 510 16.27 2.69 -25.07
CA ASP A 510 16.37 4.12 -25.38
C ASP A 510 15.99 5.02 -24.20
N VAL A 511 14.82 4.75 -23.59
CA VAL A 511 14.33 5.44 -22.40
C VAL A 511 15.37 5.35 -21.28
N THR A 512 15.93 4.17 -21.05
CA THR A 512 16.94 3.95 -20.02
C THR A 512 18.22 4.74 -20.28
N LEU A 513 18.73 4.77 -21.52
CA LEU A 513 19.88 5.60 -21.89
C LEU A 513 19.62 7.08 -21.64
N ARG A 514 18.45 7.58 -22.03
CA ARG A 514 18.03 8.98 -21.83
C ARG A 514 17.95 9.32 -20.35
N LEU A 515 17.32 8.49 -19.53
CA LEU A 515 17.26 8.64 -18.08
C LEU A 515 18.66 8.69 -17.47
N ALA A 516 19.57 7.80 -17.88
CA ALA A 516 20.95 7.81 -17.39
C ALA A 516 21.70 9.10 -17.75
N ARG A 517 21.51 9.62 -18.98
CA ARG A 517 22.09 10.91 -19.40
C ARG A 517 21.54 12.10 -18.59
N VAL A 518 20.29 12.03 -18.13
CA VAL A 518 19.71 13.02 -17.20
C VAL A 518 20.24 12.85 -15.79
N PHE A 519 20.25 11.63 -15.24
CA PHE A 519 20.54 11.39 -13.83
C PHE A 519 22.03 11.44 -13.48
N LYS A 520 22.90 10.92 -14.34
CA LYS A 520 24.34 10.79 -14.02
C LYS A 520 24.97 12.13 -13.63
N PRO A 521 24.75 13.25 -14.37
CA PRO A 521 25.26 14.56 -13.95
C PRO A 521 24.60 15.09 -12.67
N GLN A 522 23.32 14.78 -12.45
CA GLN A 522 22.56 15.24 -11.29
C GLN A 522 23.02 14.62 -9.97
N LEU A 523 23.60 13.41 -9.98
CA LEU A 523 24.15 12.78 -8.77
C LEU A 523 25.13 13.71 -8.02
N HIS A 524 25.95 14.45 -8.77
CA HIS A 524 26.91 15.39 -8.20
C HIS A 524 26.21 16.62 -7.63
N VAL A 525 25.26 17.18 -8.37
CA VAL A 525 24.46 18.34 -7.96
C VAL A 525 23.67 18.04 -6.68
N ALA A 526 23.05 16.86 -6.62
CA ALA A 526 22.36 16.34 -5.45
C ALA A 526 23.31 15.88 -4.34
N ARG A 527 24.64 15.87 -4.56
CA ARG A 527 25.68 15.42 -3.59
C ARG A 527 25.56 13.95 -3.14
N VAL A 528 24.94 13.11 -3.97
CA VAL A 528 24.74 11.67 -3.70
C VAL A 528 25.62 10.77 -4.55
N THR A 529 26.56 11.31 -5.33
CA THR A 529 27.57 10.53 -6.07
C THR A 529 28.25 9.49 -5.16
N ARG A 530 28.63 9.87 -3.94
CA ARG A 530 29.28 8.95 -2.98
C ARG A 530 28.40 7.78 -2.55
N VAL A 531 27.08 7.98 -2.53
CA VAL A 531 26.10 6.95 -2.18
C VAL A 531 25.89 6.02 -3.36
N TYR A 532 25.67 6.58 -4.55
CA TYR A 532 25.46 5.79 -5.75
C TYR A 532 26.71 4.97 -6.12
N GLU A 533 27.86 5.63 -6.28
CA GLU A 533 29.11 5.01 -6.72
C GLU A 533 29.75 4.14 -5.63
N GLY A 534 29.57 4.50 -4.35
CA GLY A 534 30.22 3.83 -3.23
C GLY A 534 29.37 2.78 -2.52
N LEU A 535 28.04 2.82 -2.68
CA LEU A 535 27.11 1.93 -1.97
C LEU A 535 26.14 1.21 -2.92
N GLU A 536 25.41 1.92 -3.78
CA GLU A 536 24.32 1.29 -4.56
C GLU A 536 24.84 0.43 -5.71
N ARG A 537 25.65 1.03 -6.59
CA ARG A 537 26.18 0.38 -7.80
C ARG A 537 27.07 -0.84 -7.49
N PRO A 538 28.08 -0.76 -6.60
CA PRO A 538 28.94 -1.91 -6.33
C PRO A 538 28.24 -3.05 -5.57
N LEU A 539 27.08 -2.79 -4.95
CA LEU A 539 26.33 -3.83 -4.25
C LEU A 539 25.54 -4.74 -5.19
N VAL A 540 25.18 -4.26 -6.39
CA VAL A 540 24.42 -5.03 -7.39
C VAL A 540 25.07 -6.39 -7.70
N PRO A 541 26.35 -6.48 -8.11
CA PRO A 541 26.97 -7.78 -8.38
C PRO A 541 27.08 -8.68 -7.14
N VAL A 542 27.22 -8.10 -5.96
CA VAL A 542 27.26 -8.85 -4.70
C VAL A 542 25.92 -9.51 -4.41
N LEU A 543 24.82 -8.76 -4.53
CA LEU A 543 23.48 -9.30 -4.38
C LEU A 543 23.16 -10.32 -5.46
N ALA A 544 23.52 -10.05 -6.72
CA ALA A 544 23.34 -11.01 -7.80
C ALA A 544 24.00 -12.36 -7.48
N GLN A 545 25.25 -12.34 -7.01
CA GLN A 545 25.98 -13.56 -6.62
C GLN A 545 25.35 -14.28 -5.42
N MET A 546 24.94 -13.55 -4.38
CA MET A 546 24.28 -14.12 -3.20
C MET A 546 22.97 -14.81 -3.59
N GLU A 547 22.14 -14.13 -4.38
CA GLU A 547 20.85 -14.63 -4.83
C GLU A 547 21.01 -15.86 -5.73
N MET A 548 21.98 -15.84 -6.67
CA MET A 548 22.29 -17.01 -7.49
C MET A 548 22.86 -18.19 -6.69
N THR A 549 23.57 -17.92 -5.60
CA THR A 549 24.06 -18.98 -4.71
C THR A 549 22.91 -19.63 -3.96
N GLY A 550 21.99 -18.83 -3.42
CA GLY A 550 20.84 -19.29 -2.63
C GLY A 550 21.24 -20.00 -1.34
N ILE A 551 20.25 -20.42 -0.56
CA ILE A 551 20.45 -21.19 0.69
C ILE A 551 19.84 -22.58 0.56
N LYS A 552 20.53 -23.60 1.06
CA LYS A 552 20.01 -24.97 1.07
C LYS A 552 18.95 -25.12 2.14
N VAL A 553 17.84 -25.76 1.77
CA VAL A 553 16.69 -25.98 2.65
C VAL A 553 16.32 -27.46 2.65
N ASP A 554 16.16 -28.02 3.84
CA ASP A 554 15.75 -29.40 4.06
C ASP A 554 14.23 -29.54 3.90
N ARG A 555 13.82 -30.17 2.80
CA ARG A 555 12.41 -30.39 2.46
C ARG A 555 11.71 -31.33 3.45
N ASP A 556 12.41 -32.34 3.97
CA ASP A 556 11.83 -33.32 4.87
C ASP A 556 11.55 -32.72 6.25
N VAL A 557 12.45 -31.84 6.71
CA VAL A 557 12.24 -31.04 7.92
C VAL A 557 11.03 -30.12 7.74
N LEU A 558 10.92 -29.39 6.61
CA LEU A 558 9.76 -28.52 6.35
C LEU A 558 8.44 -29.29 6.28
N ASN A 559 8.42 -30.44 5.60
CA ASN A 559 7.22 -31.28 5.50
C ASN A 559 6.80 -31.82 6.87
N SER A 560 7.76 -32.29 7.67
CA SER A 560 7.51 -32.74 9.05
C SER A 560 6.95 -31.61 9.92
N MET A 561 7.48 -30.39 9.78
CA MET A 561 6.95 -29.21 10.49
C MET A 561 5.56 -28.81 10.03
N SER A 562 5.28 -28.81 8.72
CA SER A 562 3.95 -28.50 8.18
C SER A 562 2.89 -29.45 8.73
N ASN A 563 3.20 -30.75 8.78
CA ASN A 563 2.31 -31.76 9.36
C ASN A 563 2.11 -31.57 10.87
N ALA A 564 3.17 -31.26 11.62
CA ALA A 564 3.08 -30.99 13.05
C ALA A 564 2.24 -29.73 13.34
N PHE A 565 2.40 -28.66 12.54
CA PHE A 565 1.58 -27.46 12.66
C PHE A 565 0.13 -27.72 12.30
N ALA A 566 -0.15 -28.49 11.25
CA ALA A 566 -1.51 -28.89 10.90
C ALA A 566 -2.21 -29.63 12.05
N GLN A 567 -1.52 -30.57 12.70
CA GLN A 567 -2.07 -31.30 13.86
C GLN A 567 -2.35 -30.37 15.06
N LYS A 568 -1.41 -29.48 15.40
CA LYS A 568 -1.61 -28.50 16.48
C LYS A 568 -2.75 -27.52 16.15
N MET A 569 -2.88 -27.10 14.90
CA MET A 569 -3.97 -26.23 14.47
C MET A 569 -5.33 -26.90 14.63
N VAL A 570 -5.46 -28.19 14.30
CA VAL A 570 -6.71 -28.94 14.53
C VAL A 570 -7.03 -29.02 16.02
N GLN A 571 -6.04 -29.27 16.89
CA GLN A 571 -6.24 -29.29 18.34
C GLN A 571 -6.70 -27.92 18.86
N LEU A 572 -6.07 -26.82 18.42
CA LEU A 572 -6.48 -25.47 18.78
C LEU A 572 -7.88 -25.13 18.25
N GLU A 573 -8.25 -25.60 17.04
CA GLU A 573 -9.61 -25.43 16.52
C GLU A 573 -10.65 -26.12 17.39
N GLU A 574 -10.38 -27.37 17.82
CA GLU A 574 -11.26 -28.10 18.73
C GLU A 574 -11.43 -27.36 20.05
N GLU A 575 -10.34 -26.91 20.66
CA GLU A 575 -10.37 -26.11 21.90
C GLU A 575 -11.11 -24.78 21.72
N ILE A 576 -10.95 -24.10 20.57
CA ILE A 576 -11.66 -22.85 20.26
C ILE A 576 -13.15 -23.11 20.07
N HIS A 577 -13.53 -24.23 19.43
CA HIS A 577 -14.93 -24.62 19.23
C HIS A 577 -15.60 -25.00 20.56
N GLU A 578 -14.89 -25.71 21.44
CA GLU A 578 -15.34 -25.96 22.82
C GLU A 578 -15.49 -24.65 23.61
N LEU A 579 -14.49 -23.77 23.48
CA LEU A 579 -14.45 -22.34 23.81
C LEU A 579 -15.78 -21.61 23.53
N ALA A 580 -16.15 -21.66 22.26
CA ALA A 580 -17.25 -20.91 21.69
C ALA A 580 -18.63 -21.56 21.88
N GLY A 581 -18.66 -22.87 22.15
CA GLY A 581 -19.89 -23.68 22.22
C GLY A 581 -20.48 -24.04 20.85
N GLU A 582 -19.80 -23.72 19.74
CA GLU A 582 -20.21 -24.08 18.38
C GLU A 582 -19.01 -24.14 17.42
N LYS A 583 -19.23 -24.75 16.26
CA LYS A 583 -18.23 -24.83 15.19
C LYS A 583 -18.34 -23.63 14.25
N PHE A 584 -17.19 -23.03 13.94
CA PHE A 584 -17.06 -21.95 12.97
C PHE A 584 -15.66 -21.95 12.34
N ASN A 585 -15.47 -21.17 11.28
CA ASN A 585 -14.16 -21.00 10.66
C ASN A 585 -13.34 -19.98 11.47
N VAL A 586 -12.35 -20.46 12.22
CA VAL A 586 -11.43 -19.65 13.05
C VAL A 586 -10.62 -18.66 12.19
N GLY A 587 -10.34 -19.03 10.93
CA GLY A 587 -9.65 -18.17 9.96
C GLY A 587 -10.50 -17.02 9.41
N SER A 588 -11.81 -17.01 9.66
CA SER A 588 -12.71 -15.94 9.19
C SER A 588 -12.85 -14.84 10.26
N PRO A 589 -12.31 -13.63 10.05
CA PRO A 589 -12.44 -12.53 11.00
C PRO A 589 -13.90 -12.15 11.27
N ALA A 590 -14.78 -12.35 10.29
CA ALA A 590 -16.20 -12.07 10.39
C ALA A 590 -16.91 -13.01 11.37
N GLN A 591 -16.73 -14.33 11.17
CA GLN A 591 -17.35 -15.33 12.05
C GLN A 591 -16.78 -15.24 13.46
N LEU A 592 -15.45 -15.13 13.59
CA LEU A 592 -14.82 -14.93 14.90
C LEU A 592 -15.34 -13.70 15.63
N GLY A 593 -15.55 -12.60 14.91
CA GLY A 593 -16.10 -11.37 15.45
C GLY A 593 -17.52 -11.54 16.01
N GLU A 594 -18.38 -12.24 15.28
CA GLU A 594 -19.75 -12.57 15.73
C GLU A 594 -19.72 -13.46 16.99
N ILE A 595 -18.82 -14.45 17.06
CA ILE A 595 -18.65 -15.29 18.26
C ILE A 595 -18.25 -14.44 19.46
N LEU A 596 -17.14 -13.69 19.35
CA LEU A 596 -16.58 -12.93 20.46
C LEU A 596 -17.53 -11.86 20.98
N PHE A 597 -18.15 -11.09 20.09
CA PHE A 597 -18.84 -9.85 20.48
C PHE A 597 -20.36 -9.96 20.49
N ASP A 598 -20.97 -10.75 19.60
CA ASP A 598 -22.43 -10.91 19.59
C ASP A 598 -22.88 -12.06 20.51
N LYS A 599 -22.20 -13.22 20.47
CA LYS A 599 -22.62 -14.40 21.25
C LYS A 599 -22.02 -14.45 22.64
N MET A 600 -20.71 -14.29 22.76
CA MET A 600 -20.03 -14.28 24.06
C MET A 600 -20.16 -12.93 24.78
N SER A 601 -20.63 -11.88 24.08
CA SER A 601 -20.82 -10.53 24.62
C SER A 601 -19.57 -9.95 25.27
N LEU A 602 -18.38 -10.26 24.73
CA LEU A 602 -17.13 -9.70 25.24
C LEU A 602 -17.07 -8.18 24.94
N GLU A 603 -16.56 -7.38 25.88
CA GLU A 603 -16.44 -5.94 25.69
C GLU A 603 -15.28 -5.59 24.73
N GLY A 604 -15.31 -4.44 24.05
CA GLY A 604 -14.21 -3.97 23.21
C GLY A 604 -14.32 -4.24 21.69
N GLY A 605 -15.42 -4.86 21.24
CA GLY A 605 -15.68 -5.09 19.81
C GLY A 605 -15.92 -3.81 19.02
N LYS A 606 -15.01 -3.46 18.11
CA LYS A 606 -15.18 -2.33 17.17
C LYS A 606 -15.60 -2.85 15.81
N ARG A 607 -16.79 -2.45 15.33
CA ARG A 607 -17.23 -2.74 13.95
C ARG A 607 -16.50 -1.83 12.96
N GLY A 608 -15.93 -2.43 11.92
CA GLY A 608 -15.33 -1.72 10.81
C GLY A 608 -16.39 -1.12 9.86
N LYS A 609 -15.92 -0.36 8.86
CA LYS A 609 -16.79 0.29 7.85
C LYS A 609 -17.67 -0.67 7.05
N ASN A 610 -17.33 -1.96 7.03
CA ASN A 610 -18.09 -3.05 6.39
C ASN A 610 -19.10 -3.74 7.34
N GLY A 611 -19.31 -3.21 8.55
CA GLY A 611 -20.25 -3.75 9.55
C GLY A 611 -19.76 -4.98 10.31
N LYS A 612 -18.59 -5.53 9.96
CA LYS A 612 -17.96 -6.68 10.63
C LYS A 612 -17.10 -6.21 11.79
N TYR A 613 -17.02 -7.01 12.86
CA TYR A 613 -16.10 -6.72 13.95
C TYR A 613 -14.64 -6.83 13.52
N SER A 614 -13.81 -5.91 14.03
CA SER A 614 -12.36 -6.00 13.93
C SER A 614 -11.86 -7.03 14.94
N THR A 615 -11.08 -7.99 14.46
CA THR A 615 -10.40 -8.99 15.29
C THR A 615 -8.89 -8.89 15.05
N GLY A 616 -8.36 -7.67 15.01
CA GLY A 616 -6.91 -7.43 14.89
C GLY A 616 -6.12 -8.07 16.04
N ALA A 617 -4.82 -8.30 15.83
CA ALA A 617 -3.97 -8.89 16.86
C ALA A 617 -3.98 -8.07 18.15
N ASP A 618 -4.00 -6.74 18.05
CA ASP A 618 -4.10 -5.82 19.18
C ASP A 618 -5.39 -6.00 20.00
N ILE A 619 -6.53 -6.13 19.31
CA ILE A 619 -7.83 -6.36 19.98
C ILE A 619 -7.83 -7.73 20.68
N LEU A 620 -7.31 -8.76 20.00
CA LEU A 620 -7.26 -10.10 20.57
C LEU A 620 -6.26 -10.20 21.74
N GLU A 621 -5.15 -9.46 21.70
CA GLU A 621 -4.16 -9.40 22.78
C GLU A 621 -4.74 -8.74 24.05
N ASP A 622 -5.50 -7.67 23.88
CA ASP A 622 -6.21 -7.01 24.99
C ASP A 622 -7.25 -7.96 25.59
N LEU A 623 -8.09 -8.59 24.76
CA LEU A 623 -9.09 -9.57 25.19
C LEU A 623 -8.47 -10.82 25.83
N ALA A 624 -7.28 -11.23 25.37
CA ALA A 624 -6.56 -12.38 25.91
C ALA A 624 -6.08 -12.17 27.35
N THR A 625 -6.10 -10.95 27.88
CA THR A 625 -5.82 -10.71 29.31
C THR A 625 -6.98 -11.14 30.22
N GLU A 626 -8.19 -11.27 29.67
CA GLU A 626 -9.41 -11.55 30.42
C GLU A 626 -10.04 -12.90 30.02
N HIS A 627 -9.82 -13.36 28.78
CA HIS A 627 -10.47 -14.54 28.22
C HIS A 627 -9.47 -15.48 27.51
N GLU A 628 -9.69 -16.79 27.66
CA GLU A 628 -8.82 -17.82 27.09
C GLU A 628 -9.04 -18.01 25.58
N LEU A 629 -10.26 -17.83 25.06
CA LEU A 629 -10.55 -18.04 23.62
C LEU A 629 -9.73 -17.11 22.70
N PRO A 630 -9.65 -15.78 22.92
CA PRO A 630 -8.80 -14.89 22.13
C PRO A 630 -7.33 -15.31 22.10
N ARG A 631 -6.80 -15.83 23.23
CA ARG A 631 -5.43 -16.35 23.32
C ARG A 631 -5.23 -17.56 22.42
N ARG A 632 -6.13 -18.56 22.47
CA ARG A 632 -6.06 -19.73 21.58
C ARG A 632 -6.18 -19.36 20.11
N VAL A 633 -6.99 -18.36 19.78
CA VAL A 633 -7.10 -17.83 18.41
C VAL A 633 -5.81 -17.15 17.96
N LEU A 634 -5.12 -16.41 18.83
CA LEU A 634 -3.80 -15.83 18.52
C LEU A 634 -2.78 -16.93 18.23
N ASP A 635 -2.73 -17.98 19.07
CA ASP A 635 -1.86 -19.14 18.88
C ASP A 635 -2.16 -19.85 17.54
N TRP A 636 -3.45 -20.05 17.22
CA TRP A 636 -3.87 -20.66 15.96
C TRP A 636 -3.47 -19.81 14.75
N ARG A 637 -3.67 -18.49 14.81
CA ARG A 637 -3.29 -17.57 13.71
C ARG A 637 -1.79 -17.53 13.51
N GLN A 638 -1.01 -17.57 14.59
CA GLN A 638 0.44 -17.65 14.52
C GLN A 638 0.86 -18.93 13.79
N LEU A 639 0.35 -20.11 14.18
CA LEU A 639 0.66 -21.37 13.50
C LEU A 639 0.18 -21.41 12.05
N SER A 640 -1.03 -20.92 11.78
CA SER A 640 -1.59 -20.83 10.43
C SER A 640 -0.71 -19.99 9.50
N LYS A 641 -0.22 -18.84 10.00
CA LYS A 641 0.74 -18.01 9.28
C LYS A 641 2.08 -18.71 9.09
N LEU A 642 2.65 -19.32 10.14
CA LEU A 642 3.92 -20.04 10.05
C LEU A 642 3.86 -21.19 9.04
N LYS A 643 2.73 -21.91 8.99
CA LYS A 643 2.51 -22.99 8.04
C LYS A 643 2.41 -22.48 6.60
N SER A 644 1.46 -21.58 6.35
CA SER A 644 1.17 -21.06 5.00
C SER A 644 2.34 -20.26 4.41
N THR A 645 2.96 -19.38 5.22
CA THR A 645 3.97 -18.43 4.73
C THR A 645 5.36 -19.05 4.66
N TYR A 646 5.69 -20.00 5.55
CA TYR A 646 7.05 -20.55 5.62
C TYR A 646 7.08 -22.03 5.29
N THR A 647 6.36 -22.92 5.99
CA THR A 647 6.58 -24.35 5.74
C THR A 647 6.07 -24.82 4.38
N ASP A 648 4.92 -24.33 3.93
CA ASP A 648 4.34 -24.74 2.64
C ASP A 648 4.98 -23.96 1.49
N ALA A 649 4.96 -22.63 1.57
CA ALA A 649 5.51 -21.77 0.51
C ALA A 649 7.01 -21.99 0.28
N LEU A 650 7.86 -22.16 1.31
CA LEU A 650 9.30 -22.37 1.10
C LEU A 650 9.58 -23.63 0.30
N GLN A 651 8.74 -24.68 0.39
CA GLN A 651 8.92 -25.88 -0.41
C GLN A 651 8.70 -25.62 -1.91
N GLU A 652 7.78 -24.72 -2.26
CA GLU A 652 7.52 -24.29 -3.64
C GLU A 652 8.64 -23.40 -4.18
N HIS A 653 9.37 -22.71 -3.30
CA HIS A 653 10.51 -21.87 -3.64
C HIS A 653 11.84 -22.63 -3.78
N ILE A 654 11.88 -23.95 -3.53
CA ILE A 654 13.09 -24.74 -3.77
C ILE A 654 13.26 -24.89 -5.29
N ASN A 655 14.32 -24.30 -5.82
CA ASN A 655 14.65 -24.42 -7.23
C ASN A 655 15.04 -25.89 -7.54
N PRO A 656 14.45 -26.52 -8.57
CA PRO A 656 14.66 -27.92 -8.88
C PRO A 656 16.08 -28.25 -9.36
N ASP A 657 16.76 -27.29 -10.00
CA ASP A 657 18.09 -27.49 -10.59
C ASP A 657 19.19 -27.37 -9.53
N THR A 658 19.04 -26.42 -8.60
CA THR A 658 20.05 -26.14 -7.56
C THR A 658 19.76 -26.87 -6.25
N GLY A 659 18.51 -27.25 -6.00
CA GLY A 659 18.04 -27.74 -4.70
C GLY A 659 18.09 -26.68 -3.58
N ARG A 660 18.13 -25.39 -3.94
CA ARG A 660 18.28 -24.26 -3.01
C ARG A 660 17.13 -23.26 -3.19
N VAL A 661 16.92 -22.45 -2.16
CA VAL A 661 15.99 -21.31 -2.20
C VAL A 661 16.77 -20.05 -2.57
N HIS A 662 16.25 -19.32 -3.57
CA HIS A 662 16.86 -18.11 -4.11
C HIS A 662 15.93 -16.92 -3.85
N THR A 663 16.16 -16.20 -2.75
CA THR A 663 15.42 -14.95 -2.48
C THR A 663 15.87 -13.84 -3.41
N SER A 664 15.01 -12.84 -3.64
CA SER A 664 15.35 -11.63 -4.38
C SER A 664 15.40 -10.42 -3.44
N TYR A 665 16.56 -9.78 -3.32
CA TYR A 665 16.76 -8.56 -2.54
C TYR A 665 16.37 -7.30 -3.31
N VAL A 666 15.56 -6.44 -2.71
CA VAL A 666 15.15 -5.17 -3.32
C VAL A 666 15.90 -4.02 -2.66
N GLN A 667 16.83 -3.40 -3.41
CA GLN A 667 17.64 -2.27 -2.92
C GLN A 667 16.81 -1.00 -2.66
N THR A 668 15.74 -0.81 -3.43
CA THR A 668 14.86 0.37 -3.41
C THR A 668 13.60 0.17 -2.57
N GLY A 669 13.49 -0.96 -1.84
CA GLY A 669 12.26 -1.34 -1.14
C GLY A 669 11.96 -0.48 0.10
N ALA A 670 12.96 -0.12 0.89
CA ALA A 670 12.81 0.74 2.07
C ALA A 670 13.45 2.11 1.83
N ASN A 671 12.79 3.20 2.24
CA ASN A 671 13.35 4.56 2.08
C ASN A 671 14.67 4.76 2.84
N THR A 672 14.90 3.99 3.91
CA THR A 672 16.10 4.12 4.75
C THR A 672 17.34 3.48 4.14
N GLY A 673 17.23 2.74 3.03
CA GLY A 673 18.36 2.02 2.45
C GLY A 673 18.54 0.60 3.00
N ARG A 674 17.68 0.13 3.91
CA ARG A 674 17.62 -1.29 4.27
C ARG A 674 17.20 -2.11 3.04
N LEU A 675 17.84 -3.26 2.84
CA LEU A 675 17.37 -4.22 1.83
C LEU A 675 16.00 -4.75 2.25
N ALA A 676 15.12 -5.02 1.30
CA ALA A 676 13.97 -5.89 1.48
C ALA A 676 14.23 -7.22 0.77
N SER A 677 13.44 -8.25 1.07
CA SER A 677 13.56 -9.58 0.46
C SER A 677 12.17 -10.05 0.01
N THR A 678 12.08 -10.62 -1.19
CA THR A 678 10.88 -11.20 -1.78
C THR A 678 11.16 -12.59 -2.35
N ASP A 679 10.09 -13.35 -2.57
CA ASP A 679 10.08 -14.62 -3.33
C ASP A 679 11.15 -15.65 -2.93
N PRO A 680 11.30 -16.02 -1.63
CA PRO A 680 10.46 -15.66 -0.48
C PRO A 680 11.05 -14.55 0.39
N ASN A 681 10.22 -13.90 1.23
CA ASN A 681 10.69 -12.90 2.19
C ASN A 681 11.36 -13.57 3.41
N LEU A 682 12.68 -13.72 3.35
CA LEU A 682 13.48 -14.33 4.42
C LEU A 682 13.72 -13.40 5.62
N GLN A 683 13.51 -12.09 5.47
CA GLN A 683 13.66 -11.13 6.56
C GLN A 683 12.57 -11.23 7.64
N ASN A 684 11.41 -11.76 7.29
CA ASN A 684 10.27 -11.84 8.21
C ASN A 684 10.22 -13.14 9.03
N ILE A 685 11.18 -14.05 8.86
CA ILE A 685 11.22 -15.33 9.60
C ILE A 685 11.40 -15.02 11.10
N PRO A 686 10.43 -15.38 11.96
CA PRO A 686 10.46 -14.97 13.37
C PRO A 686 11.67 -15.54 14.14
N VAL A 687 12.39 -14.66 14.83
CA VAL A 687 13.63 -15.01 15.56
C VAL A 687 13.36 -15.48 17.01
N ARG A 688 12.34 -14.89 17.64
CA ARG A 688 12.13 -14.99 19.10
C ARG A 688 11.20 -16.10 19.53
N SER A 689 10.29 -16.53 18.66
CA SER A 689 9.36 -17.64 18.95
C SER A 689 10.05 -18.98 18.72
N GLU A 690 9.79 -19.95 19.59
CA GLU A 690 10.29 -21.33 19.45
C GLU A 690 9.96 -21.92 18.08
N GLU A 691 8.72 -21.75 17.60
CA GLU A 691 8.30 -22.25 16.28
C GLU A 691 8.98 -21.52 15.11
N GLY A 692 9.38 -20.26 15.31
CA GLY A 692 10.15 -19.49 14.32
C GLY A 692 11.61 -19.94 14.24
N ARG A 693 12.23 -20.21 15.40
CA ARG A 693 13.55 -20.84 15.48
C ARG A 693 13.55 -22.23 14.85
N ARG A 694 12.46 -23.00 15.04
CA ARG A 694 12.29 -24.29 14.38
C ARG A 694 12.32 -24.15 12.86
N ILE A 695 11.64 -23.19 12.25
CA ILE A 695 11.74 -22.97 10.79
C ILE A 695 13.19 -22.74 10.35
N ARG A 696 14.00 -22.00 11.13
CA ARG A 696 15.42 -21.77 10.83
C ARG A 696 16.25 -23.06 10.85
N THR A 697 15.84 -24.11 11.56
CA THR A 697 16.53 -25.41 11.52
C THR A 697 16.45 -26.10 10.16
N ALA A 698 15.47 -25.74 9.33
CA ALA A 698 15.35 -26.27 7.97
C ALA A 698 16.37 -25.67 7.01
N PHE A 699 17.00 -24.54 7.34
CA PHE A 699 18.06 -23.93 6.53
C PHE A 699 19.40 -24.51 6.95
N ILE A 700 19.98 -25.35 6.10
CA ILE A 700 21.10 -26.22 6.46
C ILE A 700 22.34 -25.95 5.60
N ALA A 701 23.51 -26.32 6.11
CA ALA A 701 24.71 -26.42 5.29
C ALA A 701 24.71 -27.73 4.46
N PRO A 702 25.37 -27.78 3.29
CA PRO A 702 25.69 -29.03 2.61
C PRO A 702 26.70 -29.85 3.41
N GLU A 703 26.86 -31.13 3.04
CA GLU A 703 27.83 -32.03 3.69
C GLU A 703 29.26 -31.48 3.59
N GLY A 704 30.03 -31.61 4.68
CA GLY A 704 31.39 -31.06 4.81
C GLY A 704 31.47 -29.55 5.00
N HIS A 705 30.33 -28.87 5.13
CA HIS A 705 30.24 -27.42 5.35
C HIS A 705 29.45 -27.12 6.62
N VAL A 706 29.61 -25.91 7.13
CA VAL A 706 28.82 -25.33 8.21
C VAL A 706 28.31 -23.95 7.83
N LEU A 707 27.24 -23.53 8.49
CA LEU A 707 26.76 -22.16 8.41
C LEU A 707 27.45 -21.31 9.49
N VAL A 708 27.87 -20.12 9.11
CA VAL A 708 28.45 -19.11 10.02
C VAL A 708 27.60 -17.86 9.95
N SER A 709 27.09 -17.44 11.10
CA SER A 709 26.33 -16.19 11.25
C SER A 709 27.20 -15.12 11.90
N LEU A 710 27.22 -13.92 11.33
CA LEU A 710 27.85 -12.74 11.92
C LEU A 710 26.82 -11.62 12.05
N ASP A 711 26.53 -11.20 13.28
CA ASP A 711 25.51 -10.18 13.59
C ASP A 711 26.13 -8.95 14.25
N TYR A 712 25.74 -7.75 13.80
CA TYR A 712 26.20 -6.53 14.44
C TYR A 712 25.51 -6.31 15.80
N SER A 713 26.31 -6.34 16.86
CA SER A 713 25.81 -6.18 18.22
C SER A 713 25.37 -4.73 18.49
N GLN A 714 24.05 -4.51 18.49
CA GLN A 714 23.41 -3.23 18.87
C GLN A 714 23.84 -2.03 18.01
N ILE A 715 24.02 -2.23 16.69
CA ILE A 715 24.54 -1.21 15.78
C ILE A 715 23.80 0.12 15.83
N GLU A 716 22.46 0.10 15.91
CA GLU A 716 21.67 1.34 15.94
C GLU A 716 21.91 2.17 17.20
N LEU A 717 22.12 1.53 18.36
CA LEU A 717 22.47 2.21 19.59
C LEU A 717 23.86 2.84 19.53
N ARG A 718 24.82 2.15 18.89
CA ARG A 718 26.18 2.67 18.68
C ARG A 718 26.17 3.87 17.75
N ILE A 719 25.38 3.81 16.67
CA ILE A 719 25.18 4.93 15.74
C ILE A 719 24.51 6.10 16.45
N LEU A 720 23.46 5.88 17.25
CA LEU A 720 22.84 6.94 18.02
C LEU A 720 23.84 7.60 18.98
N ALA A 721 24.65 6.82 19.69
CA ALA A 721 25.68 7.35 20.58
C ALA A 721 26.69 8.24 19.85
N GLN A 722 27.02 7.90 18.60
CA GLN A 722 27.82 8.76 17.72
C GLN A 722 27.04 10.02 17.31
N MET A 723 25.88 9.88 16.67
CA MET A 723 25.14 10.99 16.06
C MET A 723 24.63 12.02 17.08
N ALA A 724 24.27 11.56 18.28
CA ALA A 724 23.80 12.40 19.37
C ALA A 724 24.91 12.80 20.36
N GLU A 725 26.18 12.45 20.06
CA GLU A 725 27.37 12.81 20.85
C GLU A 725 27.22 12.50 22.35
N ILE A 726 26.83 11.26 22.68
CA ILE A 726 26.49 10.85 24.05
C ILE A 726 27.69 10.17 24.71
N ASP A 727 28.55 10.94 25.37
CA ASP A 727 29.80 10.45 25.98
C ASP A 727 29.61 9.26 26.92
N ALA A 728 28.56 9.26 27.74
CA ALA A 728 28.26 8.15 28.65
C ALA A 728 28.01 6.83 27.90
N LEU A 729 27.26 6.87 26.79
CA LEU A 729 27.03 5.68 25.96
C LEU A 729 28.29 5.30 25.18
N LYS A 730 29.03 6.29 24.63
CA LYS A 730 30.30 6.06 23.93
C LYS A 730 31.30 5.34 24.85
N GLN A 731 31.42 5.77 26.10
CA GLN A 731 32.29 5.14 27.09
C GLN A 731 31.81 3.73 27.47
N ALA A 732 30.52 3.55 27.76
CA ALA A 732 29.96 2.26 28.11
C ALA A 732 30.20 1.20 27.01
N PHE A 733 30.09 1.59 25.74
CA PHE A 733 30.42 0.72 24.60
C PHE A 733 31.91 0.39 24.48
N ARG A 734 32.81 1.32 24.81
CA ARG A 734 34.27 1.06 24.82
C ARG A 734 34.68 0.11 25.94
N GLU A 735 33.99 0.19 27.08
CA GLU A 735 34.22 -0.66 28.25
C GLU A 735 33.49 -2.01 28.17
N GLY A 736 32.68 -2.25 27.13
CA GLY A 736 31.94 -3.50 26.95
C GLY A 736 30.79 -3.70 27.94
N GLN A 737 30.25 -2.62 28.50
CA GLN A 737 29.12 -2.68 29.45
C GLN A 737 27.80 -3.02 28.74
N ASP A 738 26.90 -3.75 29.43
CA ASP A 738 25.53 -3.96 28.92
C ASP A 738 24.73 -2.65 29.05
N ILE A 739 24.53 -1.99 27.92
CA ILE A 739 23.81 -0.71 27.85
C ILE A 739 22.39 -0.84 28.37
N HIS A 740 21.69 -1.95 28.13
CA HIS A 740 20.33 -2.13 28.63
C HIS A 740 20.32 -2.24 30.15
N ALA A 741 21.27 -2.97 30.73
CA ALA A 741 21.41 -3.06 32.18
C ALA A 741 21.83 -1.72 32.79
N MET A 742 22.75 -0.99 32.14
CA MET A 742 23.17 0.34 32.57
C MET A 742 22.00 1.32 32.55
N THR A 743 21.24 1.39 31.45
CA THR A 743 20.06 2.26 31.40
C THR A 743 19.00 1.81 32.40
N ALA A 744 18.78 0.50 32.57
CA ALA A 744 17.87 -0.01 33.58
C ALA A 744 18.26 0.44 34.99
N SER A 745 19.55 0.33 35.32
CA SER A 745 20.07 0.67 36.63
C SER A 745 19.81 2.13 36.97
N GLU A 746 20.06 3.01 36.01
CA GLU A 746 19.84 4.45 36.11
C GLU A 746 18.33 4.80 36.15
N MET A 747 17.49 4.10 35.40
CA MET A 747 16.05 4.40 35.30
C MET A 747 15.23 3.88 36.49
N PHE A 748 15.54 2.66 36.95
CA PHE A 748 14.83 1.97 38.02
C PHE A 748 15.54 2.12 39.37
N ASN A 749 16.72 2.75 39.40
CA ASN A 749 17.56 2.90 40.58
C ASN A 749 17.89 1.54 41.23
N VAL A 750 18.13 0.53 40.39
CA VAL A 750 18.48 -0.85 40.78
C VAL A 750 19.96 -1.08 40.43
N PRO A 751 20.83 -1.47 41.38
CA PRO A 751 22.22 -1.80 41.09
C PRO A 751 22.37 -2.85 39.97
N LEU A 752 23.44 -2.77 39.16
CA LEU A 752 23.68 -3.68 38.02
C LEU A 752 23.73 -5.16 38.44
N ASP A 753 24.25 -5.44 39.62
CA ASP A 753 24.36 -6.77 40.23
C ASP A 753 23.03 -7.33 40.76
N GLU A 754 22.02 -6.47 40.95
CA GLU A 754 20.66 -6.84 41.35
C GLU A 754 19.68 -6.88 40.17
N MET A 755 20.18 -6.77 38.93
CA MET A 755 19.39 -6.67 37.72
C MET A 755 18.71 -8.00 37.35
N THR A 756 17.40 -8.10 37.51
CA THR A 756 16.64 -9.28 37.09
C THR A 756 16.39 -9.31 35.57
N PRO A 757 16.18 -10.48 34.96
CA PRO A 757 15.85 -10.59 33.53
C PRO A 757 14.61 -9.78 33.11
N ASP A 758 13.62 -9.67 34.00
CA ASP A 758 12.39 -8.92 33.74
C ASP A 758 12.63 -7.41 33.71
N ILE A 759 13.39 -6.86 34.66
CA ILE A 759 13.77 -5.44 34.67
C ILE A 759 14.61 -5.11 33.44
N ARG A 760 15.56 -5.98 33.09
CA ARG A 760 16.36 -5.84 31.86
C ARG A 760 15.48 -5.83 30.60
N ARG A 761 14.45 -6.68 30.53
CA ARG A 761 13.50 -6.72 29.39
C ARG A 761 12.70 -5.43 29.27
N GLN A 762 12.22 -4.88 30.39
CA GLN A 762 11.52 -3.59 30.41
C GLN A 762 12.43 -2.46 29.95
N ALA A 763 13.66 -2.39 30.46
CA ALA A 763 14.64 -1.39 30.04
C ALA A 763 14.99 -1.50 28.55
N LYS A 764 15.10 -2.71 28.01
CA LYS A 764 15.28 -2.92 26.57
C LYS A 764 14.10 -2.33 25.78
N ALA A 765 12.87 -2.58 26.20
CA ALA A 765 11.68 -2.01 25.55
C ALA A 765 11.65 -0.48 25.65
N ILE A 766 12.13 0.10 26.75
CA ILE A 766 12.28 1.54 26.91
C ILE A 766 13.36 2.10 25.98
N ASN A 767 14.59 1.56 25.98
CA ASN A 767 15.68 2.05 25.14
C ASN A 767 15.28 2.08 23.67
N PHE A 768 14.79 0.96 23.14
CA PHE A 768 14.32 0.93 21.75
C PHE A 768 13.10 1.83 21.55
N GLY A 769 12.13 1.79 22.46
CA GLY A 769 10.92 2.62 22.37
C GLY A 769 11.24 4.11 22.28
N VAL A 770 12.05 4.64 23.19
CA VAL A 770 12.39 6.06 23.28
C VAL A 770 13.20 6.51 22.07
N ILE A 771 14.15 5.69 21.61
CA ILE A 771 14.96 5.98 20.41
C ILE A 771 14.07 6.11 19.19
N TYR A 772 13.06 5.25 19.07
CA TYR A 772 12.11 5.31 17.96
C TYR A 772 10.99 6.35 18.15
N GLY A 773 11.10 7.21 19.16
CA GLY A 773 10.16 8.29 19.46
C GLY A 773 8.80 7.81 19.92
N ILE A 774 8.71 6.67 20.61
CA ILE A 774 7.45 6.19 21.20
C ILE A 774 6.90 7.23 22.18
N SER A 775 5.58 7.42 22.18
CA SER A 775 4.93 8.29 23.18
C SER A 775 4.75 7.57 24.51
N GLY A 776 4.52 8.30 25.60
CA GLY A 776 4.17 7.70 26.89
C GLY A 776 2.94 6.79 26.82
N PHE A 777 2.00 7.06 25.90
CA PHE A 777 0.87 6.17 25.62
C PHE A 777 1.32 4.83 24.99
N GLY A 778 2.19 4.89 23.97
CA GLY A 778 2.70 3.68 23.32
C GLY A 778 3.57 2.85 24.26
N LEU A 779 4.41 3.50 25.07
CA LEU A 779 5.25 2.82 26.04
C LEU A 779 4.43 2.17 27.16
N ALA A 780 3.38 2.85 27.64
CA ALA A 780 2.44 2.30 28.61
C ALA A 780 1.78 1.00 28.10
N ARG A 781 1.38 0.97 26.83
CA ARG A 781 0.80 -0.23 26.20
C ARG A 781 1.81 -1.38 26.13
N ASN A 782 3.05 -1.09 25.72
CA ASN A 782 4.10 -2.10 25.59
C ASN A 782 4.52 -2.71 26.94
N LEU A 783 4.61 -1.87 27.98
CA LEU A 783 5.03 -2.29 29.33
C LEU A 783 3.86 -2.74 30.22
N ARG A 784 2.62 -2.51 29.78
CA ARG A 784 1.38 -2.75 30.55
C ARG A 784 1.39 -2.03 31.90
N ILE A 785 1.78 -0.75 31.89
CA ILE A 785 1.85 0.13 33.08
C ILE A 785 1.00 1.40 32.87
N PRO A 786 0.64 2.14 33.95
CA PRO A 786 -0.06 3.42 33.83
C PRO A 786 0.68 4.44 32.96
N ARG A 787 -0.07 5.24 32.19
CA ARG A 787 0.48 6.25 31.27
C ARG A 787 1.40 7.27 31.94
N ALA A 788 1.06 7.72 33.14
CA ALA A 788 1.87 8.69 33.88
C ALA A 788 3.24 8.12 34.26
N GLU A 789 3.27 6.84 34.64
CA GLU A 789 4.51 6.13 34.98
C GLU A 789 5.39 5.93 33.74
N ALA A 790 4.80 5.51 32.63
CA ALA A 790 5.51 5.40 31.35
C ALA A 790 6.11 6.75 30.88
N GLN A 791 5.38 7.85 31.02
CA GLN A 791 5.91 9.18 30.71
C GLN A 791 7.07 9.56 31.65
N GLY A 792 6.95 9.25 32.95
CA GLY A 792 8.04 9.46 33.90
C GLY A 792 9.31 8.64 33.61
N PHE A 793 9.20 7.48 32.95
CA PHE A 793 10.37 6.76 32.42
C PHE A 793 11.02 7.51 31.26
N ILE A 794 10.22 8.02 30.31
CA ILE A 794 10.73 8.79 29.17
C ILE A 794 11.43 10.07 29.64
N ASP A 795 10.85 10.78 30.60
CA ASP A 795 11.39 12.05 31.09
C ASP A 795 12.75 11.83 31.78
N ARG A 796 12.85 10.84 32.68
CA ARG A 796 14.12 10.45 33.32
C ARG A 796 15.19 10.01 32.31
N TYR A 797 14.79 9.28 31.27
CA TYR A 797 15.71 8.87 30.21
C TYR A 797 16.32 10.09 29.50
N PHE A 798 15.52 11.10 29.19
CA PHE A 798 16.02 12.34 28.56
C PHE A 798 16.80 13.24 29.52
N GLU A 799 16.49 13.25 30.82
CA GLU A 799 17.29 13.94 31.83
C GLU A 799 18.70 13.33 31.93
N ARG A 800 18.80 11.99 31.83
CA ARG A 800 20.08 11.29 31.89
C ARG A 800 20.88 11.38 30.59
N PHE A 801 20.19 11.34 29.45
CA PHE A 801 20.80 11.39 28.11
C PHE A 801 20.31 12.61 27.32
N PRO A 802 20.67 13.84 27.73
CA PRO A 802 20.15 15.07 27.12
C PRO A 802 20.53 15.20 25.63
N GLY A 803 21.65 14.61 25.21
CA GLY A 803 22.09 14.58 23.80
C GLY A 803 21.06 13.93 22.86
N ILE A 804 20.29 12.95 23.33
CA ILE A 804 19.25 12.30 22.51
C ILE A 804 18.14 13.30 22.18
N ARG A 805 17.67 14.07 23.17
CA ARG A 805 16.64 15.09 22.94
C ARG A 805 17.13 16.17 21.99
N ALA A 806 18.37 16.65 22.20
CA ALA A 806 18.99 17.63 21.32
C ALA A 806 19.09 17.13 19.86
N TYR A 807 19.49 15.87 19.66
CA TYR A 807 19.51 15.23 18.35
C TYR A 807 18.11 15.15 17.72
N MET A 808 17.09 14.71 18.48
CA MET A 808 15.72 14.59 17.97
C MET A 808 15.18 15.95 17.51
N ASP A 809 15.36 16.98 18.32
CA ASP A 809 14.88 18.34 18.01
C ASP A 809 15.63 18.91 16.80
N ALA A 810 16.96 18.80 16.77
CA ALA A 810 17.77 19.27 15.64
C ALA A 810 17.42 18.55 14.33
N THR A 811 17.18 17.24 14.38
CA THR A 811 16.81 16.44 13.20
C THR A 811 15.44 16.85 12.66
N VAL A 812 14.47 17.10 13.54
CA VAL A 812 13.14 17.57 13.14
C VAL A 812 13.20 18.96 12.51
N GLU A 813 13.97 19.89 13.09
CA GLU A 813 14.13 21.22 12.51
C GLU A 813 14.85 21.18 11.16
N PHE A 814 15.93 20.40 11.05
CA PHE A 814 16.62 20.17 9.78
C PHE A 814 15.66 19.60 8.72
N ALA A 815 14.88 18.58 9.08
CA ALA A 815 13.91 17.95 8.17
C ALA A 815 12.82 18.93 7.72
N LYS A 816 12.34 19.82 8.60
CA LYS A 816 11.34 20.84 8.23
C LYS A 816 11.89 21.86 7.25
N GLU A 817 13.13 22.29 7.44
CA GLU A 817 13.84 23.25 6.59
C GLU A 817 14.18 22.66 5.23
N HIS A 818 14.80 21.48 5.21
CA HIS A 818 15.37 20.87 4.01
C HIS A 818 14.43 19.88 3.31
N LYS A 819 13.30 19.52 3.94
CA LYS A 819 12.34 18.48 3.49
C LYS A 819 12.95 17.08 3.32
N ARG A 820 14.11 16.84 3.95
CA ARG A 820 14.85 15.58 3.91
C ARG A 820 15.75 15.45 5.13
N VAL A 821 16.23 14.24 5.38
CA VAL A 821 17.26 13.93 6.37
C VAL A 821 18.42 13.18 5.70
N GLU A 822 19.59 13.14 6.33
CA GLU A 822 20.81 12.53 5.77
C GLU A 822 21.44 11.50 6.71
N THR A 823 22.03 10.43 6.14
CA THR A 823 22.86 9.46 6.90
C THR A 823 24.29 9.96 7.04
N LEU A 824 25.09 9.33 7.90
CA LEU A 824 26.51 9.68 8.06
C LEU A 824 27.34 9.48 6.77
N PHE A 825 26.87 8.66 5.84
CA PHE A 825 27.50 8.45 4.53
C PHE A 825 26.90 9.33 3.43
N GLY A 826 25.89 10.13 3.74
CA GLY A 826 25.28 11.10 2.82
C GLY A 826 24.11 10.62 2.01
N ARG A 827 23.51 9.47 2.35
CA ARG A 827 22.23 9.08 1.77
C ARG A 827 21.19 10.09 2.17
N GLN A 828 20.38 10.51 1.20
CA GLN A 828 19.30 11.47 1.39
C GLN A 828 17.97 10.71 1.46
N ILE A 829 17.16 11.04 2.46
CA ILE A 829 15.86 10.41 2.68
C ILE A 829 14.84 11.55 2.77
N HIS A 830 13.98 11.67 1.76
CA HIS A 830 13.01 12.76 1.70
C HIS A 830 11.85 12.53 2.65
N THR A 831 11.42 13.61 3.30
CA THR A 831 10.35 13.60 4.30
C THR A 831 9.29 14.65 3.91
N PRO A 832 8.54 14.45 2.81
CA PRO A 832 7.60 15.46 2.31
C PRO A 832 6.50 15.79 3.32
N GLU A 833 6.09 14.81 4.13
CA GLU A 833 5.05 14.97 5.15
C GLU A 833 5.53 15.60 6.47
N ILE A 834 6.78 16.04 6.59
CA ILE A 834 7.33 16.56 7.86
C ILE A 834 6.57 17.79 8.40
N ALA A 835 5.92 18.54 7.51
CA ALA A 835 5.11 19.71 7.84
C ALA A 835 3.60 19.41 7.93
N ALA A 836 3.19 18.14 7.77
CA ALA A 836 1.77 17.77 7.85
C ALA A 836 1.19 18.09 9.24
N LYS A 837 -0.08 18.54 9.26
CA LYS A 837 -0.84 18.79 10.50
C LYS A 837 -1.70 17.57 10.85
N GLY A 838 -2.21 17.53 12.09
CA GLY A 838 -3.11 16.47 12.55
C GLY A 838 -2.41 15.14 12.94
N PRO A 839 -3.15 14.02 13.02
CA PRO A 839 -2.65 12.75 13.56
C PRO A 839 -1.41 12.18 12.87
N ARG A 840 -1.18 12.54 11.59
CA ARG A 840 -0.02 12.08 10.80
C ARG A 840 1.29 12.79 11.15
N ALA A 841 1.22 13.99 11.75
CA ALA A 841 2.40 14.77 12.12
C ALA A 841 3.34 13.99 13.06
N GLY A 842 2.78 13.23 13.99
CA GLY A 842 3.55 12.41 14.93
C GLY A 842 4.24 11.22 14.26
N PHE A 843 3.70 10.70 13.15
CA PHE A 843 4.35 9.64 12.38
C PHE A 843 5.51 10.20 11.55
N ALA A 844 5.30 11.29 10.82
CA ALA A 844 6.32 11.93 10.00
C ALA A 844 7.56 12.35 10.81
N LYS A 845 7.36 12.92 12.01
CA LYS A 845 8.48 13.27 12.92
C LYS A 845 9.28 12.06 13.36
N ARG A 846 8.61 10.96 13.76
CA ARG A 846 9.29 9.72 14.17
C ARG A 846 10.08 9.11 13.02
N ALA A 847 9.49 9.09 11.81
CA ALA A 847 10.18 8.61 10.62
C ALA A 847 11.45 9.43 10.33
N ALA A 848 11.37 10.76 10.41
CA ALA A 848 12.53 11.64 10.19
C ALA A 848 13.66 11.44 11.22
N ILE A 849 13.33 11.21 12.49
CA ILE A 849 14.32 10.96 13.56
C ILE A 849 15.04 9.61 13.36
N ASN A 850 14.28 8.58 12.98
CA ASN A 850 14.78 7.21 12.89
C ASN A 850 15.54 6.93 11.59
N ALA A 851 15.15 7.59 10.50
CA ALA A 851 15.70 7.35 9.17
C ALA A 851 17.23 7.50 9.09
N PRO A 852 17.88 8.53 9.68
CA PRO A 852 19.33 8.64 9.70
C PRO A 852 20.05 7.51 10.44
N ILE A 853 19.49 7.04 11.56
CA ILE A 853 20.07 5.98 12.38
C ILE A 853 20.00 4.65 11.64
N GLN A 854 18.80 4.28 11.19
CA GLN A 854 18.57 3.02 10.46
C GLN A 854 19.28 3.01 9.11
N GLY A 855 19.30 4.15 8.41
CA GLY A 855 19.98 4.25 7.13
C GLY A 855 21.49 4.22 7.25
N THR A 856 22.05 4.79 8.31
CA THR A 856 23.49 4.64 8.59
C THR A 856 23.84 3.18 8.90
N ALA A 857 23.01 2.45 9.65
CA ALA A 857 23.23 1.02 9.89
C ALA A 857 23.21 0.23 8.58
N ALA A 858 22.22 0.49 7.73
CA ALA A 858 22.13 -0.13 6.41
C ALA A 858 23.34 0.19 5.52
N ASP A 859 23.80 1.45 5.51
CA ASP A 859 24.99 1.85 4.76
C ASP A 859 26.26 1.13 5.26
N ILE A 860 26.41 0.92 6.57
CA ILE A 860 27.53 0.15 7.15
C ILE A 860 27.50 -1.30 6.67
N ILE A 861 26.35 -1.97 6.75
CA ILE A 861 26.19 -3.36 6.30
C ILE A 861 26.50 -3.47 4.80
N ARG A 862 25.97 -2.57 3.97
CA ARG A 862 26.25 -2.54 2.53
C ARG A 862 27.75 -2.40 2.25
N ARG A 863 28.45 -1.54 2.99
CA ARG A 863 29.91 -1.39 2.86
C ARG A 863 30.67 -2.67 3.24
N ALA A 864 30.22 -3.37 4.28
CA ALA A 864 30.79 -4.67 4.64
C ALA A 864 30.57 -5.68 3.51
N MET A 865 29.35 -5.78 2.99
CA MET A 865 28.99 -6.67 1.88
C MET A 865 29.80 -6.40 0.62
N ILE A 866 30.00 -5.12 0.24
CA ILE A 866 30.78 -4.74 -0.95
C ILE A 866 32.25 -5.21 -0.85
N ARG A 867 32.81 -5.22 0.36
CA ARG A 867 34.22 -5.61 0.60
C ARG A 867 34.39 -7.10 0.81
N MET A 868 33.30 -7.80 1.14
CA MET A 868 33.34 -9.20 1.56
C MET A 868 33.84 -10.14 0.45
N PRO A 869 33.38 -10.05 -0.83
CA PRO A 869 33.82 -10.94 -1.88
C PRO A 869 35.34 -10.97 -2.07
N ASP A 870 35.99 -9.82 -2.11
CA ASP A 870 37.44 -9.73 -2.24
C ASP A 870 38.15 -10.28 -1.00
N ALA A 871 37.60 -10.04 0.19
CA ALA A 871 38.17 -10.49 1.45
C ALA A 871 38.13 -12.03 1.59
N ILE A 872 37.06 -12.69 1.12
CA ILE A 872 36.88 -14.14 1.25
C ILE A 872 37.27 -14.92 -0.02
N LYS A 873 37.74 -14.26 -1.08
CA LYS A 873 38.04 -14.87 -2.39
C LYS A 873 38.94 -16.11 -2.33
N GLY A 874 39.87 -16.17 -1.36
CA GLY A 874 40.79 -17.29 -1.17
C GLY A 874 40.29 -18.38 -0.19
N LEU A 875 39.13 -18.18 0.42
CA LEU A 875 38.54 -19.11 1.37
C LEU A 875 37.47 -19.95 0.67
N PRO A 876 37.26 -21.22 1.08
CA PRO A 876 36.16 -22.04 0.61
C PRO A 876 34.84 -21.61 1.28
N ALA A 877 34.46 -20.34 1.10
CA ALA A 877 33.34 -19.70 1.75
C ALA A 877 32.46 -18.94 0.75
N LYS A 878 31.16 -18.90 1.03
CA LYS A 878 30.17 -18.16 0.25
C LYS A 878 29.29 -17.33 1.18
N MET A 879 29.04 -16.08 0.81
CA MET A 879 28.05 -15.24 1.48
C MET A 879 26.67 -15.58 0.93
N LEU A 880 25.73 -15.95 1.80
CA LEU A 880 24.43 -16.46 1.41
C LEU A 880 23.31 -15.43 1.58
N LEU A 881 23.15 -14.91 2.80
CA LEU A 881 22.01 -14.07 3.16
C LEU A 881 22.45 -12.84 3.94
N GLN A 882 21.68 -11.76 3.75
CA GLN A 882 21.62 -10.59 4.61
C GLN A 882 20.24 -10.55 5.27
N VAL A 883 20.18 -10.57 6.60
CA VAL A 883 18.93 -10.53 7.37
C VAL A 883 19.06 -9.56 8.54
N HIS A 884 18.29 -8.47 8.52
CA HIS A 884 18.40 -7.39 9.51
C HIS A 884 19.81 -6.80 9.60
N ASP A 885 20.57 -7.14 10.64
CA ASP A 885 21.94 -6.66 10.87
C ASP A 885 22.96 -7.82 10.78
N GLU A 886 22.51 -9.00 10.30
CA GLU A 886 23.25 -10.26 10.17
C GLU A 886 23.69 -10.53 8.72
N LEU A 887 24.90 -11.09 8.58
CA LEU A 887 25.40 -11.75 7.37
C LEU A 887 25.61 -13.24 7.63
N LEU A 888 25.00 -14.08 6.80
CA LEU A 888 25.09 -15.54 6.88
C LEU A 888 25.98 -16.08 5.76
N PHE A 889 26.85 -17.01 6.13
CA PHE A 889 27.82 -17.65 5.25
C PHE A 889 27.70 -19.17 5.28
N GLU A 890 28.17 -19.81 4.21
CA GLU A 890 28.42 -21.25 4.11
C GLU A 890 29.92 -21.44 3.88
N VAL A 891 30.57 -22.32 4.64
CA VAL A 891 32.02 -22.52 4.58
C VAL A 891 32.38 -23.97 4.88
N GLU A 892 33.44 -24.48 4.26
CA GLU A 892 33.99 -25.80 4.61
C GLU A 892 34.44 -25.83 6.09
N GLU A 893 34.20 -26.95 6.78
CA GLU A 893 34.46 -27.09 8.23
C GLU A 893 35.88 -26.69 8.65
N GLY A 894 36.88 -26.90 7.79
CA GLY A 894 38.28 -26.58 8.08
C GLY A 894 38.64 -25.09 8.01
N ALA A 895 37.78 -24.23 7.48
CA ALA A 895 38.07 -22.82 7.20
C ALA A 895 37.20 -21.83 8.02
N VAL A 896 36.48 -22.31 9.04
CA VAL A 896 35.54 -21.49 9.81
C VAL A 896 36.23 -20.36 10.57
N ASP A 897 37.30 -20.66 11.31
CA ASP A 897 38.01 -19.66 12.11
C ASP A 897 38.63 -18.57 11.22
N ASP A 898 39.15 -18.95 10.05
CA ASP A 898 39.69 -18.03 9.06
C ASP A 898 38.58 -17.11 8.50
N LEU A 899 37.42 -17.67 8.16
CA LEU A 899 36.27 -16.89 7.73
C LEU A 899 35.80 -15.92 8.82
N ILE A 900 35.61 -16.40 10.06
CA ILE A 900 35.16 -15.56 11.17
C ILE A 900 36.14 -14.41 11.39
N GLY A 901 37.45 -14.68 11.40
CA GLY A 901 38.48 -13.66 11.57
C GLY A 901 38.42 -12.58 10.48
N VAL A 902 38.36 -13.00 9.21
CA VAL A 902 38.31 -12.08 8.06
C VAL A 902 36.98 -11.30 8.02
N ALA A 903 35.84 -12.00 8.09
CA ALA A 903 34.52 -11.39 7.98
C ALA A 903 34.24 -10.43 9.14
N ARG A 904 34.56 -10.81 10.38
CA ARG A 904 34.46 -9.91 11.55
C ARG A 904 35.31 -8.66 11.34
N GLY A 905 36.56 -8.82 10.90
CA GLY A 905 37.45 -7.69 10.63
C GLY A 905 36.89 -6.72 9.59
N ILE A 906 36.28 -7.23 8.51
CA ILE A 906 35.63 -6.40 7.48
C ILE A 906 34.41 -5.67 8.05
N MET A 907 33.55 -6.38 8.78
CA MET A 907 32.33 -5.81 9.33
C MET A 907 32.61 -4.75 10.40
N GLU A 908 33.50 -5.00 11.35
CA GLU A 908 33.84 -4.04 12.41
C GLU A 908 34.52 -2.77 11.87
N ASN A 909 35.23 -2.88 10.73
CA ASN A 909 35.92 -1.77 10.08
C ASN A 909 35.21 -1.26 8.81
N ALA A 910 33.93 -1.59 8.62
CA ALA A 910 33.19 -1.24 7.41
C ALA A 910 33.11 0.28 7.16
N CYS A 911 33.15 1.10 8.21
CA CYS A 911 33.14 2.56 8.13
C CYS A 911 34.44 3.16 7.56
N ASP A 912 35.59 2.53 7.83
CA ASP A 912 36.91 3.04 7.44
C ASP A 912 37.12 2.91 5.91
N PRO A 913 37.91 3.77 5.25
CA PRO A 913 38.50 5.01 5.75
C PRO A 913 37.56 6.23 5.64
N VAL A 914 36.30 6.02 5.24
CA VAL A 914 35.38 7.13 4.89
C VAL A 914 34.88 7.86 6.13
N LEU A 915 34.63 7.13 7.20
CA LEU A 915 34.18 7.66 8.47
C LEU A 915 34.83 6.87 9.60
N LYS A 916 35.48 7.57 10.55
CA LYS A 916 35.94 6.93 11.78
C LYS A 916 34.88 7.12 12.86
N LEU A 917 34.37 6.02 13.41
CA LEU A 917 33.48 6.04 14.56
C LEU A 917 34.28 6.05 15.86
N ASP A 918 33.84 6.85 16.83
CA ASP A 918 34.40 6.89 18.18
C ASP A 918 34.00 5.67 19.01
N VAL A 919 32.91 5.03 18.59
CA VAL A 919 32.33 3.83 19.19
C VAL A 919 32.75 2.63 18.34
N PRO A 920 33.40 1.61 18.92
CA PRO A 920 33.75 0.42 18.18
C PRO A 920 32.47 -0.29 17.73
N LEU A 921 32.42 -0.74 16.47
CA LEU A 921 31.43 -1.73 16.05
C LEU A 921 31.89 -3.09 16.55
N VAL A 922 30.95 -3.92 17.02
CA VAL A 922 31.23 -5.27 17.53
C VAL A 922 30.36 -6.23 16.78
N VAL A 923 30.95 -7.36 16.36
CA VAL A 923 30.25 -8.40 15.62
C VAL A 923 30.36 -9.73 16.36
N ASP A 924 29.19 -10.23 16.75
CA ASP A 924 29.05 -11.53 17.38
C ASP A 924 29.02 -12.60 16.26
N ALA A 925 29.73 -13.71 16.46
CA ALA A 925 29.77 -14.79 15.48
C ALA A 925 29.31 -16.10 16.11
N GLY A 926 28.48 -16.84 15.39
CA GLY A 926 28.04 -18.20 15.73
C GLY A 926 28.18 -19.13 14.53
N GLN A 927 28.23 -20.43 14.79
CA GLN A 927 28.34 -21.46 13.76
C GLN A 927 27.45 -22.65 14.09
N GLY A 928 26.99 -23.36 13.07
CA GLY A 928 26.15 -24.54 13.25
C GLY A 928 25.87 -25.29 11.96
N ALA A 929 25.24 -26.46 12.08
CA ALA A 929 24.82 -27.24 10.91
C ALA A 929 23.61 -26.61 10.21
N ASN A 930 22.85 -25.79 10.94
CA ASN A 930 21.69 -25.06 10.45
C ASN A 930 21.66 -23.62 10.97
N TRP A 931 20.80 -22.80 10.36
CA TRP A 931 20.75 -21.37 10.66
C TRP A 931 20.31 -21.08 12.10
N ALA A 932 19.50 -21.95 12.72
CA ALA A 932 19.08 -21.79 14.11
C ALA A 932 20.20 -22.07 15.13
N GLU A 933 21.18 -22.89 14.78
CA GLU A 933 22.36 -23.15 15.62
C GLU A 933 23.44 -22.09 15.43
N ALA A 934 23.61 -21.59 14.21
CA ALA A 934 24.55 -20.53 13.89
C ALA A 934 24.13 -19.18 14.47
N HIS A 935 22.83 -18.93 14.60
CA HIS A 935 22.24 -17.73 15.18
C HIS A 935 22.02 -17.86 16.69
#